data_AF-A0A8D2MDI5-F1
#
_entry.id   AF-A0A8D2MDI5-F1
#
_cell.length_a   1.000
_cell.length_b   1.000
_cell.length_c   1.000
_cell.angle_alpha   90.00
_cell.angle_beta   90.00
_cell.angle_gamma   90.00
#
_symmetry.space_group_name_H-M   'P 1'
#
loop_
_entity.id
_entity.type
_entity.pdbx_description
1 polymer ?
#
loop_
_entity_poly.entity_id
_entity_poly.type
_entity_poly.pdbx_seq_one_letter_code
_entity_poly.pdbx_strand_id
1 'polypeptide(L)'
;MNNDIQPDLNILTAWSRGYTGLGVVLTVLDDGLEKDHPDLAANYDPLASYDFNSNDPDPQPRYSDSDKNWHGTRCAGEVAAVANNGICGAGVAYNAKIGGVRMLDGSIMDIVEAQALSLQPQYIHIYSASWGPEDDGRTVDGPGVLAAAAFHKGVVQGRGGLGSIFIWASGNGGTNYDNCNCDGYTNSIYTVSVGSVLGDGHRPLYSESCPAILTTTYSSRTTSKVQIVTTDLHHRCTDKHTGTSASAPLAAGMVALALEANPALTWRDLQHLIIRASRPAHLQAEDWAENGVGRRVSHYYGYGLLDAGLLVQEAMTWTGTRPQEKCSVQAIQVPRDISSKLVISTDASSCSKSIRSLEHVQVQLSLSYSRRGDLVVALSSPMGTTSTLVTVRPYDTSQDGYQDWTFMSTHFWDENPKGIWTLQLENRGDAENTGQLTTFILHLHGTDEDMPARRSAATATDECLRRDKQGACEGERGFVGTVTWLCSPGPHPSLSPQTVAAPCTSTTAPACPTAPRATTARAAVPAPGALPWCVPAATPPATPARAPGPTTARPVPRATPSRTSPTRARSPQRAPPARPGCAGTWWLSPSWPAAAWFWQGCSTPPTGWVSVLAKVPCAVPGSGGQCDTRDRAGMLPAFPNKPVVAFPFQG
;
A
#
# COMPACT_ATOMS: atom_id res chain seq x y z
N MET A 1 21.68 -6.44 9.86
CA MET A 1 22.55 -7.53 9.35
C MET A 1 22.37 -7.55 7.84
N ASN A 2 22.94 -6.58 7.13
CA ASN A 2 22.41 -6.15 5.81
C ASN A 2 23.37 -6.32 4.63
N ASN A 3 24.56 -6.89 4.84
CA ASN A 3 25.55 -7.06 3.77
C ASN A 3 25.59 -8.50 3.22
N ASP A 4 24.75 -9.39 3.74
CA ASP A 4 24.70 -10.82 3.42
C ASP A 4 23.75 -11.15 2.24
N ILE A 5 22.89 -10.20 1.86
CA ILE A 5 22.10 -10.19 0.62
C ILE A 5 22.49 -8.92 -0.13
N GLN A 6 22.73 -9.01 -1.44
CA GLN A 6 23.08 -7.88 -2.29
C GLN A 6 22.41 -8.01 -3.67
N PRO A 7 21.63 -7.00 -4.12
CA PRO A 7 21.25 -5.79 -3.37
C PRO A 7 20.42 -6.13 -2.11
N ASP A 8 20.34 -5.20 -1.16
CA ASP A 8 19.32 -5.20 -0.11
C ASP A 8 18.29 -4.08 -0.40
N LEU A 9 17.36 -3.83 0.52
CA LEU A 9 16.39 -2.72 0.40
C LEU A 9 17.00 -1.33 0.66
N ASN A 10 18.33 -1.24 0.83
CA ASN A 10 19.12 -0.04 1.09
C ASN A 10 18.66 0.77 2.33
N ILE A 11 18.05 0.09 3.30
CA ILE A 11 17.45 0.68 4.51
C ILE A 11 18.51 1.42 5.35
N LEU A 12 19.74 0.89 5.41
CA LEU A 12 20.85 1.55 6.10
C LEU A 12 21.21 2.93 5.53
N THR A 13 20.92 3.20 4.25
CA THR A 13 21.12 4.54 3.64
C THR A 13 20.04 5.53 4.07
N ALA A 14 18.82 5.08 4.37
CA ALA A 14 17.80 5.92 4.99
C ALA A 14 18.14 6.20 6.46
N TRP A 15 18.49 5.16 7.22
CA TRP A 15 18.87 5.29 8.64
C TRP A 15 20.11 6.16 8.86
N SER A 16 21.13 6.06 7.99
CA SER A 16 22.34 6.90 8.09
C SER A 16 22.11 8.38 7.75
N ARG A 17 20.99 8.72 7.09
CA ARG A 17 20.51 10.11 6.91
C ARG A 17 19.67 10.61 8.09
N GLY A 18 19.40 9.76 9.08
CA GLY A 18 18.65 10.09 10.30
C GLY A 18 17.19 9.64 10.30
N TYR A 19 16.65 9.12 9.19
CA TYR A 19 15.25 8.73 9.08
C TYR A 19 15.03 7.31 9.59
N THR A 20 14.04 7.15 10.46
CA THR A 20 13.79 5.96 11.28
C THR A 20 12.30 5.64 11.48
N GLY A 21 11.40 6.41 10.85
CA GLY A 21 9.95 6.36 11.01
C GLY A 21 9.39 7.37 12.02
N LEU A 22 10.23 8.22 12.61
CA LEU A 22 9.85 9.00 13.79
C LEU A 22 8.68 9.95 13.52
N GLY A 23 7.64 9.85 14.34
CA GLY A 23 6.43 10.66 14.23
C GLY A 23 5.42 10.20 13.17
N VAL A 24 5.75 9.18 12.37
CA VAL A 24 4.80 8.52 11.47
C VAL A 24 4.00 7.46 12.25
N VAL A 25 2.70 7.37 11.97
CA VAL A 25 1.78 6.40 12.58
C VAL A 25 1.27 5.45 11.49
N LEU A 26 1.42 4.15 11.72
CA LEU A 26 1.00 3.08 10.83
C LEU A 26 -0.01 2.17 11.52
N THR A 27 -0.85 1.47 10.76
CA THR A 27 -1.63 0.34 11.27
C THR A 27 -1.57 -0.87 10.35
N VAL A 28 -1.63 -2.06 10.94
CA VAL A 28 -1.76 -3.34 10.25
C VAL A 28 -3.22 -3.78 10.32
N LEU A 29 -3.88 -3.98 9.18
CA LEU A 29 -5.28 -4.40 9.08
C LEU A 29 -5.35 -5.92 8.89
N ASP A 30 -5.58 -6.70 9.96
CA ASP A 30 -5.26 -8.13 9.94
C ASP A 30 -5.98 -8.95 11.06
N ASP A 31 -5.37 -10.05 11.55
CA ASP A 31 -5.89 -10.93 12.61
C ASP A 31 -5.68 -10.42 14.06
N GLY A 32 -4.83 -9.40 14.23
CA GLY A 32 -4.57 -8.71 15.50
C GLY A 32 -3.11 -8.26 15.65
N LEU A 33 -2.78 -7.64 16.79
CA LEU A 33 -1.42 -7.24 17.13
C LEU A 33 -1.16 -7.47 18.62
N GLU A 34 -0.19 -8.34 18.94
CA GLU A 34 0.28 -8.62 20.30
C GLU A 34 0.98 -7.37 20.89
N LYS A 35 0.17 -6.42 21.37
CA LYS A 35 0.61 -5.07 21.79
C LYS A 35 1.60 -5.07 22.96
N ASP A 36 1.64 -6.16 23.71
CA ASP A 36 2.55 -6.41 24.83
C ASP A 36 3.77 -7.24 24.43
N HIS A 37 3.93 -7.61 23.15
CA HIS A 37 5.16 -8.17 22.61
C HIS A 37 6.34 -7.25 22.97
N PRO A 38 7.43 -7.74 23.58
CA PRO A 38 8.46 -6.89 24.17
C PRO A 38 9.28 -6.11 23.13
N ASP A 39 9.18 -6.48 21.86
CA ASP A 39 9.79 -5.79 20.71
C ASP A 39 8.80 -4.85 19.99
N LEU A 40 7.52 -4.83 20.38
CA LEU A 40 6.50 -3.89 19.84
C LEU A 40 6.02 -2.87 20.89
N ALA A 41 5.98 -3.23 22.18
CA ALA A 41 5.25 -2.47 23.21
C ALA A 41 5.68 -1.00 23.42
N ALA A 42 6.90 -0.61 23.05
CA ALA A 42 7.34 0.79 23.08
C ALA A 42 6.84 1.61 21.87
N ASN A 43 6.61 0.94 20.74
CA ASN A 43 6.12 1.53 19.49
C ASN A 43 4.62 1.35 19.29
N TYR A 44 3.97 0.47 20.05
CA TYR A 44 2.52 0.29 20.05
C TYR A 44 1.78 1.62 20.25
N ASP A 45 0.65 1.76 19.55
CA ASP A 45 -0.24 2.91 19.61
C ASP A 45 -1.73 2.49 19.65
N PRO A 46 -2.45 2.74 20.76
CA PRO A 46 -3.86 2.42 20.88
C PRO A 46 -4.78 3.36 20.07
N LEU A 47 -4.31 4.54 19.64
CA LEU A 47 -5.08 5.43 18.75
C LEU A 47 -5.00 4.97 17.29
N ALA A 48 -4.02 4.12 16.96
CA ALA A 48 -3.91 3.47 15.66
C ALA A 48 -4.56 2.06 15.63
N SER A 49 -5.25 1.66 16.70
CA SER A 49 -5.72 0.29 16.93
C SER A 49 -7.21 0.17 17.20
N TYR A 50 -7.83 -0.95 16.84
CA TYR A 50 -9.20 -1.33 17.21
C TYR A 50 -9.47 -2.83 16.94
N ASP A 51 -10.44 -3.43 17.60
CA ASP A 51 -10.94 -4.77 17.30
C ASP A 51 -12.37 -4.70 16.76
N PHE A 52 -12.57 -4.98 15.47
CA PHE A 52 -13.89 -5.04 14.84
C PHE A 52 -14.52 -6.44 14.87
N ASN A 53 -13.77 -7.48 15.25
CA ASN A 53 -14.32 -8.83 15.48
C ASN A 53 -14.99 -8.95 16.85
N SER A 54 -14.49 -8.25 17.87
CA SER A 54 -15.04 -8.16 19.23
C SER A 54 -15.77 -6.84 19.52
N ASN A 55 -15.52 -5.81 18.70
CA ASN A 55 -16.04 -4.44 18.82
C ASN A 55 -15.62 -3.72 20.13
N ASP A 56 -14.30 -3.66 20.34
CA ASP A 56 -13.66 -2.97 21.47
C ASP A 56 -12.26 -2.44 21.06
N PRO A 57 -11.55 -1.65 21.89
CA PRO A 57 -10.31 -1.00 21.48
C PRO A 57 -9.04 -1.85 21.62
N ASP A 58 -9.12 -3.12 22.07
CA ASP A 58 -7.95 -3.98 22.27
C ASP A 58 -7.73 -4.96 21.10
N PRO A 59 -6.71 -4.75 20.23
CA PRO A 59 -6.45 -5.61 19.07
C PRO A 59 -5.74 -6.93 19.41
N GLN A 60 -5.70 -7.38 20.67
CA GLN A 60 -4.94 -8.56 21.08
C GLN A 60 -5.35 -9.81 20.26
N PRO A 61 -4.40 -10.54 19.65
CA PRO A 61 -4.67 -11.79 18.97
C PRO A 61 -5.28 -12.81 19.92
N ARG A 62 -6.36 -13.46 19.48
CA ARG A 62 -6.98 -14.56 20.22
C ARG A 62 -6.12 -15.82 20.09
N TYR A 63 -5.35 -16.14 21.12
CA TYR A 63 -4.59 -17.39 21.21
C TYR A 63 -5.51 -18.63 21.11
N SER A 64 -4.99 -19.72 20.55
CA SER A 64 -5.71 -21.00 20.44
C SER A 64 -4.72 -22.16 20.28
N ASP A 65 -5.18 -23.41 20.43
CA ASP A 65 -4.35 -24.61 20.21
C ASP A 65 -3.72 -24.70 18.79
N SER A 66 -4.18 -23.86 17.86
CA SER A 66 -3.69 -23.75 16.48
C SER A 66 -2.91 -22.46 16.18
N ASP A 67 -2.79 -21.54 17.16
CA ASP A 67 -2.03 -20.27 17.10
C ASP A 67 -2.24 -19.41 15.84
N LYS A 68 -3.36 -19.58 15.12
CA LYS A 68 -3.56 -19.05 13.75
C LYS A 68 -3.40 -17.54 13.60
N ASN A 69 -3.74 -16.77 14.65
CA ASN A 69 -3.82 -15.32 14.62
C ASN A 69 -2.42 -14.65 14.76
N TRP A 70 -1.42 -15.15 14.04
CA TRP A 70 -0.03 -14.69 14.13
C TRP A 70 0.34 -13.60 13.14
N HIS A 71 -0.50 -13.36 12.15
CA HIS A 71 -0.14 -12.71 10.89
C HIS A 71 0.08 -11.21 11.05
N GLY A 72 -0.85 -10.49 11.68
CA GLY A 72 -0.70 -9.06 11.96
C GLY A 72 0.45 -8.76 12.93
N THR A 73 0.73 -9.67 13.87
CA THR A 73 1.86 -9.55 14.79
C THR A 73 3.22 -9.73 14.11
N ARG A 74 3.32 -10.55 13.04
CA ARG A 74 4.53 -10.66 12.22
C ARG A 74 4.73 -9.42 11.34
N CYS A 75 3.66 -8.96 10.68
CA CYS A 75 3.67 -7.76 9.84
C CYS A 75 4.05 -6.51 10.65
N ALA A 76 3.55 -6.37 11.89
CA ALA A 76 3.86 -5.23 12.76
C ALA A 76 5.36 -5.12 13.11
N GLY A 77 6.04 -6.26 13.31
CA GLY A 77 7.47 -6.28 13.61
C GLY A 77 8.35 -5.86 12.42
N GLU A 78 7.97 -6.24 11.21
CA GLU A 78 8.67 -5.80 9.99
C GLU A 78 8.63 -4.29 9.81
N VAL A 79 7.49 -3.67 10.16
CA VAL A 79 7.36 -2.21 10.14
C VAL A 79 8.17 -1.58 11.28
N ALA A 80 7.92 -1.99 12.53
CA ALA A 80 8.22 -1.16 13.71
C ALA A 80 8.70 -1.94 14.96
N ALA A 81 9.32 -3.11 14.80
CA ALA A 81 10.06 -3.74 15.91
C ALA A 81 11.18 -2.81 16.44
N VAL A 82 11.38 -2.78 17.76
CA VAL A 82 12.19 -1.79 18.49
C VAL A 82 13.68 -2.08 18.36
N ALA A 83 14.40 -1.29 17.57
CA ALA A 83 15.83 -1.47 17.39
C ALA A 83 16.64 -1.29 18.70
N ASN A 84 17.74 -2.04 18.82
CA ASN A 84 18.76 -1.93 19.89
C ASN A 84 18.31 -2.35 21.31
N ASN A 85 17.17 -3.01 21.47
CA ASN A 85 16.71 -3.58 22.74
C ASN A 85 17.36 -4.94 23.10
N GLY A 86 17.96 -5.64 22.13
CA GLY A 86 18.52 -6.99 22.30
C GLY A 86 17.51 -8.14 22.13
N ILE A 87 16.34 -7.85 21.58
CA ILE A 87 15.25 -8.78 21.26
C ILE A 87 15.15 -8.90 19.73
N CYS A 88 14.56 -9.99 19.23
CA CYS A 88 14.34 -10.39 17.83
C CYS A 88 15.18 -9.68 16.74
N GLY A 89 14.83 -8.46 16.35
CA GLY A 89 15.47 -7.76 15.24
C GLY A 89 15.37 -6.23 15.31
N ALA A 90 14.80 -5.64 14.25
CA ALA A 90 14.43 -4.23 14.16
C ALA A 90 13.49 -4.05 12.96
N GLY A 91 12.44 -3.24 13.11
CA GLY A 91 11.57 -2.87 12.00
C GLY A 91 12.26 -1.89 11.05
N VAL A 92 11.81 -1.85 9.80
CA VAL A 92 12.31 -0.89 8.79
C VAL A 92 12.19 0.56 9.29
N ALA A 93 11.10 0.85 10.00
CA ALA A 93 10.75 2.12 10.61
C ALA A 93 10.65 1.97 12.15
N TYR A 94 11.75 1.53 12.79
CA TYR A 94 11.82 1.19 14.22
C TYR A 94 11.52 2.32 15.23
N ASN A 95 11.30 3.57 14.80
CA ASN A 95 10.81 4.68 15.63
C ASN A 95 9.39 5.16 15.24
N ALA A 96 8.74 4.50 14.28
CA ALA A 96 7.34 4.75 13.96
C ALA A 96 6.40 4.21 15.04
N LYS A 97 5.19 4.76 15.07
CA LYS A 97 4.09 4.23 15.89
C LYS A 97 3.30 3.19 15.10
N ILE A 98 2.96 2.08 15.75
CA ILE A 98 2.33 0.93 15.12
C ILE A 98 1.05 0.52 15.88
N GLY A 99 -0.06 0.57 15.16
CA GLY A 99 -1.34 0.01 15.61
C GLY A 99 -1.66 -1.31 14.91
N GLY A 100 -2.66 -1.99 15.45
CA GLY A 100 -3.24 -3.19 14.84
C GLY A 100 -4.76 -3.09 14.80
N VAL A 101 -5.35 -3.53 13.70
CA VAL A 101 -6.80 -3.69 13.58
C VAL A 101 -7.11 -5.17 13.46
N ARG A 102 -7.76 -5.72 14.49
CA ARG A 102 -8.26 -7.10 14.47
C ARG A 102 -9.59 -7.12 13.71
N MET A 103 -9.55 -7.64 12.48
CA MET A 103 -10.72 -7.75 11.59
C MET A 103 -10.81 -9.08 10.82
N LEU A 104 -9.72 -9.86 10.71
CA LEU A 104 -9.73 -11.16 10.01
C LEU A 104 -10.15 -12.37 10.88
N ASP A 105 -10.14 -12.28 12.21
CA ASP A 105 -10.52 -13.41 13.10
C ASP A 105 -12.03 -13.42 13.40
N GLY A 106 -12.83 -13.39 12.33
CA GLY A 106 -14.29 -13.34 12.39
C GLY A 106 -14.94 -13.31 11.00
N SER A 107 -16.22 -12.92 10.94
CA SER A 107 -16.93 -12.71 9.67
C SER A 107 -16.56 -11.37 9.05
N ILE A 108 -15.73 -11.40 8.01
CA ILE A 108 -15.41 -10.23 7.18
C ILE A 108 -16.66 -9.84 6.38
N MET A 109 -16.94 -8.54 6.33
CA MET A 109 -18.09 -7.94 5.63
C MET A 109 -17.71 -6.52 5.18
N ASP A 110 -18.34 -6.02 4.11
CA ASP A 110 -18.16 -4.66 3.56
C ASP A 110 -18.13 -3.55 4.64
N ILE A 111 -18.99 -3.65 5.65
CA ILE A 111 -19.00 -2.68 6.77
C ILE A 111 -17.78 -2.77 7.69
N VAL A 112 -17.24 -3.97 7.93
CA VAL A 112 -16.04 -4.21 8.74
C VAL A 112 -14.79 -3.73 7.99
N GLU A 113 -14.70 -4.06 6.70
CA GLU A 113 -13.64 -3.61 5.79
C GLU A 113 -13.63 -2.08 5.71
N ALA A 114 -14.80 -1.47 5.48
CA ALA A 114 -14.96 -0.02 5.44
C ALA A 114 -14.62 0.67 6.76
N GLN A 115 -14.94 0.06 7.90
CA GLN A 115 -14.60 0.58 9.23
C GLN A 115 -13.09 0.50 9.51
N ALA A 116 -12.43 -0.62 9.16
CA ALA A 116 -10.99 -0.80 9.26
C ALA A 116 -10.22 0.22 8.38
N LEU A 117 -10.63 0.35 7.11
CA LEU A 117 -10.10 1.35 6.16
C LEU A 117 -10.39 2.80 6.58
N SER A 118 -11.40 3.03 7.42
CA SER A 118 -11.80 4.35 7.95
C SER A 118 -11.34 4.60 9.39
N LEU A 119 -10.47 3.77 9.98
CA LEU A 119 -10.01 3.99 11.35
C LEU A 119 -9.09 5.21 11.42
N GLN A 120 -9.48 6.22 12.20
CA GLN A 120 -8.69 7.42 12.54
C GLN A 120 -7.84 8.03 11.40
N PRO A 121 -8.39 8.35 10.21
CA PRO A 121 -7.63 8.77 9.03
C PRO A 121 -7.00 10.17 9.14
N GLN A 122 -7.20 10.89 10.25
CA GLN A 122 -6.48 12.14 10.54
C GLN A 122 -5.24 11.92 11.43
N TYR A 123 -5.01 10.68 11.89
CA TYR A 123 -3.97 10.29 12.82
C TYR A 123 -3.10 9.16 12.27
N ILE A 124 -3.74 8.09 11.78
CA ILE A 124 -3.05 7.02 11.04
C ILE A 124 -2.64 7.58 9.68
N HIS A 125 -1.38 7.39 9.32
CA HIS A 125 -0.82 7.89 8.06
C HIS A 125 -0.90 6.84 6.95
N ILE A 126 -0.51 5.61 7.30
CA ILE A 126 -0.36 4.48 6.39
C ILE A 126 -1.10 3.26 6.99
N TYR A 127 -1.74 2.49 6.11
CA TYR A 127 -2.46 1.26 6.41
C TYR A 127 -1.80 0.14 5.61
N SER A 128 -1.33 -0.91 6.29
CA SER A 128 -0.77 -2.11 5.65
C SER A 128 -1.78 -3.25 5.72
N ALA A 129 -2.05 -3.89 4.59
CA ALA A 129 -3.00 -5.00 4.49
C ALA A 129 -2.49 -6.07 3.52
N SER A 130 -2.92 -7.30 3.76
CA SER A 130 -2.46 -8.49 3.03
C SER A 130 -3.59 -9.51 2.83
N TRP A 131 -4.82 -9.01 2.65
CA TRP A 131 -6.06 -9.76 2.47
C TRP A 131 -6.83 -9.26 1.24
N GLY A 132 -7.73 -10.09 0.73
CA GLY A 132 -8.51 -9.85 -0.48
C GLY A 132 -9.46 -11.04 -0.73
N PRO A 133 -9.82 -11.31 -1.99
CA PRO A 133 -10.55 -12.52 -2.41
C PRO A 133 -9.75 -13.80 -2.15
N GLU A 134 -10.32 -14.97 -2.48
CA GLU A 134 -9.58 -16.23 -2.40
C GLU A 134 -8.64 -16.38 -3.61
N ASP A 135 -7.33 -16.54 -3.35
CA ASP A 135 -6.20 -16.75 -4.27
C ASP A 135 -6.30 -18.05 -5.14
N ASP A 136 -7.48 -18.43 -5.61
CA ASP A 136 -7.82 -19.77 -6.11
C ASP A 136 -7.65 -19.99 -7.63
N GLY A 137 -7.31 -18.93 -8.38
CA GLY A 137 -7.20 -18.93 -9.84
C GLY A 137 -8.53 -18.77 -10.57
N ARG A 138 -9.61 -18.35 -9.89
CA ARG A 138 -11.00 -18.35 -10.42
C ARG A 138 -11.82 -17.14 -9.97
N THR A 139 -11.62 -16.70 -8.74
CA THR A 139 -12.37 -15.60 -8.13
C THR A 139 -12.16 -14.29 -8.90
N VAL A 140 -13.19 -13.44 -8.94
CA VAL A 140 -13.11 -12.04 -9.42
C VAL A 140 -14.00 -11.25 -8.48
N ASP A 141 -13.40 -10.55 -7.53
CA ASP A 141 -14.12 -9.87 -6.45
C ASP A 141 -13.25 -8.73 -5.86
N GLY A 142 -13.84 -7.86 -5.04
CA GLY A 142 -13.14 -6.68 -4.54
C GLY A 142 -13.91 -5.92 -3.47
N PRO A 143 -13.54 -4.66 -3.20
CA PRO A 143 -14.18 -3.86 -2.17
C PRO A 143 -15.66 -3.64 -2.47
N GLY A 144 -16.50 -3.97 -1.47
CA GLY A 144 -17.91 -3.62 -1.47
C GLY A 144 -18.15 -2.10 -1.48
N VAL A 145 -19.42 -1.70 -1.52
CA VAL A 145 -19.80 -0.29 -1.71
C VAL A 145 -19.31 0.60 -0.56
N LEU A 146 -19.26 0.08 0.67
CA LEU A 146 -18.73 0.81 1.82
C LEU A 146 -17.19 0.83 1.82
N ALA A 147 -16.52 -0.28 1.49
CA ALA A 147 -15.07 -0.37 1.42
C ALA A 147 -14.49 0.50 0.30
N ALA A 148 -15.10 0.51 -0.88
CA ALA A 148 -14.73 1.39 -1.99
C ALA A 148 -14.93 2.88 -1.63
N ALA A 149 -16.02 3.20 -0.93
CA ALA A 149 -16.24 4.55 -0.40
C ALA A 149 -15.23 4.92 0.71
N ALA A 150 -14.78 3.96 1.53
CA ALA A 150 -13.76 4.15 2.55
C ALA A 150 -12.39 4.46 1.94
N PHE A 151 -11.95 3.70 0.92
CA PHE A 151 -10.72 4.02 0.17
C PHE A 151 -10.74 5.43 -0.41
N HIS A 152 -11.80 5.77 -1.18
CA HIS A 152 -11.94 7.10 -1.79
C HIS A 152 -11.95 8.21 -0.73
N LYS A 153 -12.68 8.02 0.38
CA LYS A 153 -12.69 8.97 1.50
C LYS A 153 -11.31 9.08 2.16
N GLY A 154 -10.60 7.98 2.32
CA GLY A 154 -9.24 7.92 2.85
C GLY A 154 -8.27 8.76 2.02
N VAL A 155 -8.20 8.55 0.70
CA VAL A 155 -7.28 9.31 -0.16
C VAL A 155 -7.67 10.77 -0.38
N VAL A 156 -8.96 11.13 -0.24
CA VAL A 156 -9.44 12.53 -0.40
C VAL A 156 -9.39 13.33 0.91
N GLN A 157 -9.63 12.70 2.07
CA GLN A 157 -9.81 13.40 3.35
C GLN A 157 -8.75 13.05 4.39
N GLY A 158 -8.10 11.89 4.31
CA GLY A 158 -7.09 11.45 5.27
C GLY A 158 -5.86 12.36 5.31
N ARG A 159 -5.09 12.31 6.41
CA ARG A 159 -3.90 13.13 6.67
C ARG A 159 -4.12 14.62 6.34
N GLY A 160 -5.24 15.20 6.80
CA GLY A 160 -5.59 16.60 6.54
C GLY A 160 -5.89 16.95 5.08
N GLY A 161 -6.19 15.97 4.23
CA GLY A 161 -6.37 16.12 2.79
C GLY A 161 -5.16 15.73 1.93
N LEU A 162 -4.05 15.26 2.54
CA LEU A 162 -2.94 14.64 1.81
C LEU A 162 -3.26 13.21 1.34
N GLY A 163 -4.28 12.59 1.94
CA GLY A 163 -4.74 11.24 1.68
C GLY A 163 -4.04 10.19 2.56
N SER A 164 -4.85 9.29 3.12
CA SER A 164 -4.41 8.02 3.67
C SER A 164 -3.65 7.21 2.63
N ILE A 165 -2.61 6.50 3.05
CA ILE A 165 -1.81 5.65 2.17
C ILE A 165 -2.13 4.19 2.46
N PHE A 166 -2.59 3.45 1.47
CA PHE A 166 -2.92 2.03 1.62
C PHE A 166 -1.86 1.19 0.90
N ILE A 167 -1.15 0.33 1.62
CA ILE A 167 -0.13 -0.59 1.09
C ILE A 167 -0.73 -2.00 1.11
N TRP A 168 -0.66 -2.70 -0.02
CA TRP A 168 -1.35 -3.97 -0.24
C TRP A 168 -0.42 -5.05 -0.78
N ALA A 169 -0.55 -6.27 -0.27
CA ALA A 169 0.08 -7.44 -0.90
C ALA A 169 -0.55 -7.75 -2.26
N SER A 170 0.23 -8.27 -3.22
CA SER A 170 -0.26 -8.62 -4.56
C SER A 170 -0.84 -10.04 -4.70
N GLY A 171 -1.37 -10.64 -3.61
CA GLY A 171 -1.90 -12.01 -3.61
C GLY A 171 -0.82 -13.13 -3.63
N ASN A 172 -1.23 -14.37 -3.34
CA ASN A 172 -0.36 -15.56 -3.29
C ASN A 172 -0.83 -16.69 -4.24
N GLY A 173 -1.76 -16.40 -5.16
CA GLY A 173 -2.38 -17.33 -6.10
C GLY A 173 -1.51 -17.75 -7.29
N GLY A 174 -0.23 -17.38 -7.34
CA GLY A 174 0.66 -17.66 -8.48
C GLY A 174 0.78 -19.16 -8.84
N THR A 175 0.70 -20.06 -7.85
CA THR A 175 0.67 -21.53 -8.10
C THR A 175 -0.67 -22.02 -8.64
N ASN A 176 -1.73 -21.23 -8.48
CA ASN A 176 -3.06 -21.47 -9.04
C ASN A 176 -3.25 -20.76 -10.40
N TYR A 177 -2.18 -20.13 -10.93
CA TYR A 177 -2.20 -19.27 -12.11
C TYR A 177 -3.14 -18.06 -11.97
N ASP A 178 -3.27 -17.52 -10.75
CA ASP A 178 -4.08 -16.34 -10.54
C ASP A 178 -3.41 -15.05 -11.04
N ASN A 179 -4.22 -14.00 -11.18
CA ASN A 179 -3.84 -12.71 -11.71
C ASN A 179 -4.48 -11.62 -10.86
N CYS A 180 -3.64 -10.88 -10.14
CA CYS A 180 -4.07 -9.88 -9.17
C CYS A 180 -4.87 -8.69 -9.74
N ASN A 181 -5.09 -8.60 -11.07
CA ASN A 181 -6.07 -7.66 -11.64
C ASN A 181 -7.53 -8.14 -11.48
N CYS A 182 -7.73 -9.36 -11.01
CA CYS A 182 -9.01 -9.95 -10.59
C CYS A 182 -9.32 -9.70 -9.09
N ASP A 183 -8.38 -9.14 -8.33
CA ASP A 183 -8.61 -8.60 -6.99
C ASP A 183 -8.81 -7.08 -7.08
N GLY A 184 -10.00 -6.61 -6.68
CA GLY A 184 -10.35 -5.18 -6.68
C GLY A 184 -9.69 -4.37 -5.55
N TYR A 185 -9.06 -5.01 -4.56
CA TYR A 185 -8.29 -4.33 -3.53
C TYR A 185 -6.90 -3.94 -4.04
N THR A 186 -6.15 -4.91 -4.59
CA THR A 186 -4.80 -4.68 -5.12
C THR A 186 -4.80 -4.02 -6.51
N ASN A 187 -5.89 -4.12 -7.30
CA ASN A 187 -6.04 -3.37 -8.55
C ASN A 187 -6.52 -1.91 -8.38
N SER A 188 -6.90 -1.51 -7.16
CA SER A 188 -7.38 -0.16 -6.86
C SER A 188 -6.30 0.89 -7.10
N ILE A 189 -6.66 2.01 -7.72
CA ILE A 189 -5.72 3.16 -7.88
C ILE A 189 -5.30 3.76 -6.52
N TYR A 190 -6.10 3.51 -5.48
CA TYR A 190 -5.90 4.04 -4.12
C TYR A 190 -4.93 3.21 -3.28
N THR A 191 -4.59 1.99 -3.72
CA THR A 191 -3.63 1.11 -3.05
C THR A 191 -2.27 1.13 -3.75
N VAL A 192 -1.23 0.79 -2.99
CA VAL A 192 0.11 0.48 -3.51
C VAL A 192 0.23 -1.03 -3.48
N SER A 193 0.02 -1.69 -4.62
CA SER A 193 0.22 -3.13 -4.77
C SER A 193 1.72 -3.47 -4.76
N VAL A 194 2.13 -4.39 -3.88
CA VAL A 194 3.51 -4.80 -3.63
C VAL A 194 3.70 -6.28 -3.93
N GLY A 195 4.55 -6.56 -4.92
CA GLY A 195 4.99 -7.91 -5.29
C GLY A 195 6.17 -8.40 -4.46
N SER A 196 6.53 -9.68 -4.64
CA SER A 196 7.64 -10.32 -3.92
C SER A 196 8.75 -10.82 -4.82
N VAL A 197 10.00 -10.66 -4.38
CA VAL A 197 11.16 -11.37 -4.92
C VAL A 197 11.88 -12.19 -3.83
N LEU A 198 12.48 -13.30 -4.23
CA LEU A 198 13.38 -14.08 -3.37
C LEU A 198 14.77 -13.42 -3.29
N GLY A 199 15.54 -13.72 -2.24
CA GLY A 199 16.92 -13.24 -2.06
C GLY A 199 17.95 -13.67 -3.15
N ASP A 200 17.52 -14.46 -4.14
CA ASP A 200 18.30 -14.86 -5.33
C ASP A 200 17.84 -14.15 -6.62
N GLY A 201 16.93 -13.17 -6.52
CA GLY A 201 16.43 -12.36 -7.62
C GLY A 201 15.33 -13.00 -8.48
N HIS A 202 14.89 -14.24 -8.18
CA HIS A 202 13.78 -14.89 -8.89
C HIS A 202 12.43 -14.62 -8.20
N ARG A 203 11.33 -14.73 -8.98
CA ARG A 203 9.98 -14.66 -8.42
C ARG A 203 9.68 -15.89 -7.55
N PRO A 204 8.99 -15.73 -6.40
CA PRO A 204 8.36 -16.85 -5.71
C PRO A 204 7.25 -17.44 -6.58
N LEU A 205 7.05 -18.76 -6.50
CA LEU A 205 5.98 -19.43 -7.27
C LEU A 205 4.56 -19.03 -6.84
N TYR A 206 4.39 -18.52 -5.61
CA TYR A 206 3.12 -17.98 -5.14
C TYR A 206 2.85 -16.56 -5.65
N SER A 207 3.86 -15.81 -6.10
CA SER A 207 3.66 -14.41 -6.49
C SER A 207 2.83 -14.37 -7.76
N GLU A 208 1.67 -13.72 -7.69
CA GLU A 208 0.85 -13.43 -8.86
C GLU A 208 1.51 -12.38 -9.77
N SER A 209 0.92 -12.19 -10.93
CA SER A 209 1.28 -11.12 -11.85
C SER A 209 0.07 -10.35 -12.34
N CYS A 210 0.16 -9.03 -12.26
CA CYS A 210 -0.80 -8.09 -12.84
C CYS A 210 -0.13 -6.72 -13.00
N PRO A 211 -0.59 -5.89 -13.95
CA PRO A 211 0.01 -4.57 -14.16
C PRO A 211 -0.40 -3.52 -13.12
N ALA A 212 -1.15 -3.92 -12.09
CA ALA A 212 -1.42 -3.10 -10.91
C ALA A 212 -0.23 -3.06 -9.92
N ILE A 213 0.66 -4.07 -9.93
CA ILE A 213 1.84 -4.10 -9.07
C ILE A 213 2.70 -2.86 -9.37
N LEU A 214 2.94 -2.03 -8.35
CA LEU A 214 3.70 -0.80 -8.49
C LEU A 214 5.20 -1.05 -8.26
N THR A 215 5.52 -1.88 -7.27
CA THR A 215 6.89 -2.15 -6.81
C THR A 215 6.99 -3.54 -6.17
N THR A 216 8.22 -3.96 -5.90
CA THR A 216 8.57 -5.21 -5.23
C THR A 216 9.42 -4.98 -3.99
N THR A 217 9.29 -5.86 -3.01
CA THR A 217 10.24 -6.01 -1.88
C THR A 217 10.67 -7.47 -1.74
N TYR A 218 11.61 -7.74 -0.83
CA TYR A 218 12.00 -9.12 -0.53
C TYR A 218 10.92 -9.85 0.26
N SER A 219 10.71 -11.11 -0.10
CA SER A 219 10.06 -12.10 0.75
C SER A 219 10.72 -13.46 0.51
N SER A 220 10.07 -14.54 0.93
CA SER A 220 10.61 -15.89 0.85
C SER A 220 9.52 -16.94 0.66
N ARG A 221 9.94 -18.15 0.30
CA ARG A 221 9.14 -19.38 0.26
C ARG A 221 9.51 -20.22 1.48
N THR A 222 8.60 -21.08 1.94
CA THR A 222 8.80 -21.96 3.12
C THR A 222 10.04 -22.88 3.02
N THR A 223 10.55 -23.11 1.81
CA THR A 223 11.77 -23.89 1.53
C THR A 223 13.05 -23.06 1.38
N SER A 224 12.98 -21.73 1.54
CA SER A 224 14.16 -20.86 1.50
C SER A 224 15.05 -21.06 2.73
N LYS A 225 16.37 -20.96 2.55
CA LYS A 225 17.37 -21.01 3.63
C LYS A 225 17.37 -19.77 4.53
N VAL A 226 16.92 -18.64 3.99
CA VAL A 226 16.70 -17.36 4.68
C VAL A 226 15.27 -16.95 4.36
N GLN A 227 14.52 -16.57 5.38
CA GLN A 227 13.13 -16.12 5.30
C GLN A 227 13.01 -14.80 6.06
N ILE A 228 11.82 -14.19 6.10
CA ILE A 228 11.65 -12.93 6.83
C ILE A 228 11.72 -13.19 8.33
N VAL A 229 12.53 -12.37 9.02
CA VAL A 229 12.79 -12.43 10.45
C VAL A 229 12.04 -11.30 11.14
N THR A 230 11.15 -11.64 12.09
CA THR A 230 10.25 -10.66 12.74
C THR A 230 9.74 -11.18 14.10
N THR A 231 8.89 -10.39 14.76
CA THR A 231 8.16 -10.72 15.99
C THR A 231 7.11 -11.80 15.75
N ASP A 232 6.74 -12.59 16.76
CA ASP A 232 5.79 -13.71 16.64
C ASP A 232 5.03 -13.94 17.95
N LEU A 233 3.85 -14.56 17.88
CA LEU A 233 2.95 -14.74 19.04
C LEU A 233 3.61 -15.43 20.23
N HIS A 234 3.11 -15.10 21.43
CA HIS A 234 3.60 -15.52 22.74
C HIS A 234 4.99 -14.95 23.03
N HIS A 235 5.20 -13.68 22.66
CA HIS A 235 6.40 -12.88 22.95
C HIS A 235 7.66 -13.50 22.31
N ARG A 236 7.52 -14.11 21.13
CA ARG A 236 8.56 -14.89 20.41
C ARG A 236 9.14 -14.14 19.22
N CYS A 237 10.22 -14.69 18.67
CA CYS A 237 10.80 -14.28 17.40
C CYS A 237 10.61 -15.40 16.39
N THR A 238 10.40 -15.07 15.11
CA THR A 238 10.34 -16.03 14.01
C THR A 238 11.37 -15.72 12.95
N ASP A 239 11.92 -16.78 12.35
CA ASP A 239 12.82 -16.79 11.20
C ASP A 239 12.14 -17.39 9.95
N LYS A 240 10.79 -17.34 9.90
CA LYS A 240 9.95 -18.14 8.99
C LYS A 240 8.71 -17.40 8.46
N HIS A 241 8.76 -16.08 8.27
CA HIS A 241 7.68 -15.35 7.59
C HIS A 241 7.90 -15.32 6.07
N THR A 242 6.81 -15.47 5.31
CA THR A 242 6.76 -15.87 3.88
C THR A 242 5.47 -15.34 3.23
N GLY A 243 5.46 -15.15 1.91
CA GLY A 243 4.28 -14.69 1.15
C GLY A 243 4.42 -13.24 0.68
N THR A 244 3.56 -12.76 -0.23
CA THR A 244 3.46 -11.32 -0.56
C THR A 244 3.03 -10.49 0.65
N SER A 245 2.37 -11.13 1.61
CA SER A 245 2.04 -10.59 2.92
C SER A 245 3.25 -10.18 3.76
N ALA A 246 4.44 -10.75 3.52
CA ALA A 246 5.72 -10.39 4.14
C ALA A 246 6.56 -9.45 3.24
N SER A 247 5.89 -8.69 2.37
CA SER A 247 6.48 -7.70 1.47
C SER A 247 5.76 -6.35 1.61
N ALA A 248 4.42 -6.34 1.65
CA ALA A 248 3.65 -5.14 1.95
C ALA A 248 4.09 -4.40 3.24
N PRO A 249 4.38 -5.10 4.37
CA PRO A 249 4.86 -4.45 5.60
C PRO A 249 6.24 -3.81 5.45
N LEU A 250 7.17 -4.46 4.74
CA LEU A 250 8.49 -3.88 4.44
C LEU A 250 8.33 -2.60 3.62
N ALA A 251 7.54 -2.63 2.55
CA ALA A 251 7.25 -1.44 1.75
C ALA A 251 6.56 -0.34 2.57
N ALA A 252 5.62 -0.67 3.45
CA ALA A 252 4.96 0.28 4.34
C ALA A 252 5.94 0.94 5.31
N GLY A 253 6.88 0.19 5.87
CA GLY A 253 7.99 0.73 6.66
C GLY A 253 8.91 1.66 5.86
N MET A 254 9.26 1.29 4.62
CA MET A 254 10.07 2.15 3.73
C MET A 254 9.34 3.46 3.38
N VAL A 255 8.03 3.40 3.17
CA VAL A 255 7.17 4.57 2.96
C VAL A 255 7.05 5.45 4.21
N ALA A 256 7.08 4.86 5.42
CA ALA A 256 7.18 5.63 6.66
C ALA A 256 8.49 6.42 6.79
N LEU A 257 9.63 5.86 6.34
CA LEU A 257 10.90 6.61 6.26
C LEU A 257 10.79 7.81 5.30
N ALA A 258 10.08 7.65 4.19
CA ALA A 258 9.83 8.72 3.21
C ALA A 258 8.88 9.81 3.73
N LEU A 259 7.86 9.44 4.53
CA LEU A 259 6.97 10.40 5.20
C LEU A 259 7.67 11.20 6.30
N GLU A 260 8.60 10.61 7.05
CA GLU A 260 9.42 11.39 8.00
C GLU A 260 10.28 12.42 7.27
N ALA A 261 10.87 12.04 6.14
CA ALA A 261 11.66 12.93 5.29
C ALA A 261 10.84 14.05 4.62
N ASN A 262 9.55 13.82 4.34
CA ASN A 262 8.64 14.83 3.81
C ASN A 262 7.18 14.53 4.22
N PRO A 263 6.71 15.08 5.37
CA PRO A 263 5.35 14.82 5.85
C PRO A 263 4.23 15.36 4.95
N ALA A 264 4.56 16.25 4.01
CA ALA A 264 3.61 16.90 3.09
C ALA A 264 3.34 16.10 1.80
N LEU A 265 3.95 14.92 1.62
CA LEU A 265 3.68 14.05 0.46
C LEU A 265 2.22 13.58 0.45
N THR A 266 1.53 13.74 -0.67
CA THR A 266 0.22 13.11 -0.88
C THR A 266 0.33 11.62 -1.18
N TRP A 267 -0.79 10.90 -1.13
CA TRP A 267 -0.87 9.50 -1.56
C TRP A 267 -0.34 9.28 -2.99
N ARG A 268 -0.61 10.22 -3.91
CA ARG A 268 -0.09 10.22 -5.29
C ARG A 268 1.40 10.51 -5.37
N ASP A 269 1.90 11.47 -4.58
CA ASP A 269 3.32 11.79 -4.56
C ASP A 269 4.16 10.57 -4.17
N LEU A 270 3.70 9.79 -3.20
CA LEU A 270 4.36 8.54 -2.82
C LEU A 270 4.35 7.50 -3.94
N GLN A 271 3.26 7.36 -4.71
CA GLN A 271 3.27 6.46 -5.88
C GLN A 271 4.27 6.93 -6.96
N HIS A 272 4.30 8.23 -7.27
CA HIS A 272 5.29 8.83 -8.18
C HIS A 272 6.74 8.62 -7.70
N LEU A 273 6.98 8.68 -6.39
CA LEU A 273 8.28 8.48 -5.76
C LEU A 273 8.70 7.01 -5.72
N ILE A 274 7.78 6.08 -5.42
CA ILE A 274 8.01 4.64 -5.44
C ILE A 274 8.50 4.22 -6.83
N ILE A 275 7.80 4.60 -7.90
CA ILE A 275 8.20 4.32 -9.30
C ILE A 275 9.62 4.83 -9.63
N ARG A 276 10.04 5.93 -9.01
CA ARG A 276 11.37 6.54 -9.20
C ARG A 276 12.45 5.92 -8.30
N ALA A 277 12.05 5.22 -7.24
CA ALA A 277 12.93 4.55 -6.28
C ALA A 277 13.05 3.04 -6.51
N SER A 278 12.11 2.42 -7.22
CA SER A 278 12.16 1.02 -7.61
C SER A 278 13.26 0.75 -8.66
N ARG A 279 13.98 -0.37 -8.51
CA ARG A 279 15.08 -0.77 -9.40
C ARG A 279 14.80 -2.11 -10.08
N PRO A 280 14.73 -2.15 -11.42
CA PRO A 280 14.70 -3.38 -12.23
C PRO A 280 16.01 -4.18 -12.24
N ALA A 281 17.06 -3.71 -11.55
CA ALA A 281 18.37 -4.38 -11.50
C ALA A 281 18.31 -5.63 -10.61
N HIS A 282 19.04 -6.68 -10.98
CA HIS A 282 19.12 -7.97 -10.26
C HIS A 282 17.80 -8.79 -10.20
N LEU A 283 16.69 -8.28 -10.72
CA LEU A 283 15.40 -8.96 -10.80
C LEU A 283 15.23 -9.76 -12.09
N GLN A 284 14.94 -11.06 -11.95
CA GLN A 284 14.83 -12.01 -13.05
C GLN A 284 13.37 -12.24 -13.43
N ALA A 285 12.95 -11.66 -14.56
CA ALA A 285 11.68 -11.92 -15.23
C ALA A 285 11.85 -11.86 -16.76
N GLU A 286 11.03 -12.63 -17.46
CA GLU A 286 10.98 -12.77 -18.92
C GLU A 286 10.15 -11.68 -19.61
N ASP A 287 9.36 -10.91 -18.87
CA ASP A 287 8.37 -9.96 -19.39
C ASP A 287 8.76 -8.48 -19.24
N TRP A 288 9.98 -8.20 -18.77
CA TRP A 288 10.51 -6.84 -18.63
C TRP A 288 10.45 -6.08 -19.97
N ALA A 289 9.56 -5.10 -20.07
CA ALA A 289 9.40 -4.22 -21.22
C ALA A 289 9.75 -2.77 -20.85
N GLU A 290 10.20 -1.97 -21.82
CA GLU A 290 10.32 -0.52 -21.65
C GLU A 290 9.00 0.16 -22.02
N ASN A 291 8.55 1.10 -21.18
CA ASN A 291 7.35 1.89 -21.43
C ASN A 291 7.64 3.13 -22.31
N GLY A 292 6.62 3.90 -22.67
CA GLY A 292 6.74 5.02 -23.63
C GLY A 292 7.68 6.15 -23.18
N VAL A 293 8.05 6.18 -21.89
CA VAL A 293 9.02 7.13 -21.31
C VAL A 293 10.35 6.46 -20.92
N GLY A 294 10.62 5.24 -21.41
CA GLY A 294 11.89 4.54 -21.26
C GLY A 294 12.11 3.86 -19.90
N ARG A 295 11.07 3.66 -19.09
CA ARG A 295 11.18 2.90 -17.84
C ARG A 295 10.91 1.41 -18.07
N ARG A 296 11.77 0.56 -17.52
CA ARG A 296 11.53 -0.90 -17.50
C ARG A 296 10.47 -1.24 -16.46
N VAL A 297 9.45 -1.99 -16.87
CA VAL A 297 8.31 -2.44 -16.05
C VAL A 297 8.01 -3.93 -16.32
N SER A 298 7.50 -4.65 -15.33
CA SER A 298 7.16 -6.08 -15.39
C SER A 298 5.86 -6.34 -14.62
N HIS A 299 5.00 -7.21 -15.13
CA HIS A 299 3.75 -7.62 -14.46
C HIS A 299 4.02 -8.47 -13.21
N TYR A 300 5.24 -8.99 -13.03
CA TYR A 300 5.67 -9.69 -11.80
C TYR A 300 6.23 -8.75 -10.73
N TYR A 301 6.76 -7.58 -11.12
CA TYR A 301 7.58 -6.76 -10.22
C TYR A 301 7.21 -5.26 -10.17
N GLY A 302 6.27 -4.80 -11.00
CA GLY A 302 6.04 -3.39 -11.25
C GLY A 302 7.30 -2.73 -11.81
N TYR A 303 7.70 -1.60 -11.22
CA TYR A 303 8.95 -0.90 -11.55
C TYR A 303 10.20 -1.49 -10.85
N GLY A 304 10.06 -2.61 -10.13
CA GLY A 304 11.18 -3.38 -9.55
C GLY A 304 11.35 -3.23 -8.05
N LEU A 305 12.55 -3.51 -7.56
CA LEU A 305 12.86 -3.61 -6.13
C LEU A 305 12.97 -2.22 -5.51
N LEU A 306 12.15 -1.93 -4.49
CA LEU A 306 12.19 -0.63 -3.82
C LEU A 306 13.53 -0.40 -3.12
N ASP A 307 14.10 0.80 -3.26
CA ASP A 307 15.29 1.26 -2.52
C ASP A 307 14.89 2.36 -1.53
N ALA A 308 15.04 2.10 -0.23
CA ALA A 308 14.64 3.03 0.84
C ALA A 308 15.50 4.30 0.86
N GLY A 309 16.81 4.17 0.63
CA GLY A 309 17.75 5.29 0.63
C GLY A 309 17.50 6.26 -0.52
N LEU A 310 17.07 5.74 -1.67
CA LEU A 310 16.67 6.50 -2.85
C LEU A 310 15.26 7.09 -2.67
N LEU A 311 14.30 6.32 -2.16
CA LEU A 311 12.94 6.80 -1.86
C LEU A 311 12.98 8.02 -0.93
N VAL A 312 13.77 7.94 0.13
CA VAL A 312 14.04 9.05 1.07
C VAL A 312 14.76 10.22 0.37
N GLN A 313 15.78 9.96 -0.46
CA GLN A 313 16.51 11.01 -1.17
C GLN A 313 15.61 11.82 -2.11
N GLU A 314 14.74 11.16 -2.87
CA GLU A 314 13.78 11.84 -3.75
C GLU A 314 12.70 12.54 -2.92
N ALA A 315 12.16 11.91 -1.87
CA ALA A 315 11.18 12.51 -0.96
C ALA A 315 11.64 13.84 -0.35
N MET A 316 12.90 13.93 0.10
CA MET A 316 13.52 15.16 0.65
C MET A 316 13.52 16.36 -0.33
N THR A 317 13.37 16.11 -1.63
CA THR A 317 13.42 17.15 -2.68
C THR A 317 12.13 17.25 -3.50
N TRP A 318 11.14 16.39 -3.23
CA TRP A 318 9.93 16.31 -4.02
C TRP A 318 9.00 17.52 -3.81
N THR A 319 8.84 18.31 -4.87
CA THR A 319 7.73 19.26 -4.98
C THR A 319 6.44 18.50 -5.24
N GLY A 320 5.41 18.70 -4.41
CA GLY A 320 4.11 18.03 -4.56
C GLY A 320 3.54 18.11 -5.98
N THR A 321 2.82 17.08 -6.39
CA THR A 321 2.13 16.99 -7.67
C THR A 321 0.90 17.87 -7.71
N ARG A 322 0.57 18.38 -8.89
CA ARG A 322 -0.70 19.08 -9.13
C ARG A 322 -1.91 18.16 -8.93
N PRO A 323 -3.13 18.72 -8.74
CA PRO A 323 -4.35 17.92 -8.57
C PRO A 323 -4.53 16.89 -9.69
N GLN A 324 -5.10 15.73 -9.33
CA GLN A 324 -5.35 14.66 -10.30
C GLN A 324 -6.45 15.08 -11.29
N GLU A 325 -6.22 14.81 -12.56
CA GLU A 325 -7.22 14.92 -13.63
C GLU A 325 -7.66 13.53 -14.10
N LYS A 326 -8.92 13.43 -14.55
CA LYS A 326 -9.49 12.19 -15.10
C LYS A 326 -10.16 12.44 -16.45
N CYS A 327 -9.69 11.78 -17.50
CA CYS A 327 -10.48 11.53 -18.71
C CYS A 327 -11.29 10.23 -18.57
N SER A 328 -12.41 10.11 -19.30
CA SER A 328 -13.04 8.82 -19.58
C SER A 328 -13.60 8.79 -21.01
N VAL A 329 -13.42 7.68 -21.73
CA VAL A 329 -13.89 7.47 -23.12
C VAL A 329 -14.64 6.15 -23.22
N GLN A 330 -15.92 6.19 -23.57
CA GLN A 330 -16.69 4.99 -23.92
C GLN A 330 -16.38 4.60 -25.38
N ALA A 331 -15.58 3.55 -25.55
CA ALA A 331 -15.00 3.18 -26.84
C ALA A 331 -15.97 2.42 -27.78
N ILE A 332 -17.03 1.82 -27.24
CA ILE A 332 -18.09 1.15 -28.01
C ILE A 332 -19.49 1.64 -27.62
N GLN A 333 -20.35 1.73 -28.63
CA GLN A 333 -21.77 2.15 -28.52
C GLN A 333 -22.74 1.03 -28.94
N VAL A 334 -22.21 -0.07 -29.47
CA VAL A 334 -22.92 -1.26 -29.93
C VAL A 334 -22.05 -2.46 -29.55
N PRO A 335 -22.62 -3.56 -29.01
CA PRO A 335 -21.85 -4.74 -28.62
C PRO A 335 -20.97 -5.32 -29.74
N ARG A 336 -19.96 -6.09 -29.34
CA ARG A 336 -18.99 -6.73 -30.21
C ARG A 336 -18.78 -8.18 -29.81
N ASP A 337 -19.01 -9.09 -30.76
CA ASP A 337 -18.79 -10.51 -30.54
C ASP A 337 -17.31 -10.83 -30.37
N ILE A 338 -17.01 -11.70 -29.41
CA ILE A 338 -15.68 -12.20 -29.10
C ILE A 338 -15.62 -13.63 -29.63
N SER A 339 -14.78 -13.85 -30.64
CA SER A 339 -14.45 -15.18 -31.18
C SER A 339 -12.98 -15.50 -30.85
N SER A 340 -12.14 -15.82 -31.84
CA SER A 340 -10.72 -16.07 -31.61
C SER A 340 -9.95 -14.81 -31.16
N LYS A 341 -10.27 -13.64 -31.76
CA LYS A 341 -9.69 -12.36 -31.38
C LYS A 341 -10.59 -11.17 -31.73
N LEU A 342 -10.75 -10.24 -30.80
CA LEU A 342 -11.40 -8.95 -30.98
C LEU A 342 -10.38 -7.83 -30.70
N VAL A 343 -10.36 -6.80 -31.56
CA VAL A 343 -9.49 -5.62 -31.42
C VAL A 343 -10.34 -4.36 -31.55
N ILE A 344 -10.20 -3.43 -30.61
CA ILE A 344 -10.95 -2.17 -30.58
C ILE A 344 -9.97 -1.03 -30.33
N SER A 345 -9.94 -0.08 -31.27
CA SER A 345 -9.13 1.14 -31.17
C SER A 345 -10.01 2.36 -30.88
N THR A 346 -9.54 3.28 -30.04
CA THR A 346 -10.24 4.53 -29.69
C THR A 346 -9.26 5.69 -29.54
N ASP A 347 -9.68 6.91 -29.89
CA ASP A 347 -8.85 8.12 -29.80
C ASP A 347 -9.14 8.90 -28.50
N ALA A 348 -8.17 8.91 -27.59
CA ALA A 348 -8.25 9.64 -26.34
C ALA A 348 -7.91 11.14 -26.47
N SER A 349 -7.34 11.58 -27.60
CA SER A 349 -6.81 12.95 -27.78
C SER A 349 -7.84 14.06 -27.53
N SER A 350 -9.12 13.76 -27.66
CA SER A 350 -10.23 14.69 -27.44
C SER A 350 -10.50 14.98 -25.96
N CYS A 351 -10.37 13.96 -25.09
CA CYS A 351 -10.60 14.05 -23.64
C CYS A 351 -9.31 14.43 -22.89
N SER A 352 -8.17 13.86 -23.28
CA SER A 352 -6.92 13.91 -22.51
C SER A 352 -6.12 15.19 -22.76
N LYS A 353 -6.79 16.26 -23.21
CA LYS A 353 -6.15 17.52 -23.63
C LYS A 353 -5.30 18.15 -22.53
N SER A 354 -5.81 18.14 -21.30
CA SER A 354 -5.16 18.70 -20.12
C SER A 354 -4.10 17.75 -19.56
N ILE A 355 -4.39 16.44 -19.46
CA ILE A 355 -3.40 15.42 -19.06
C ILE A 355 -2.20 15.44 -20.02
N ARG A 356 -1.01 15.61 -19.45
CA ARG A 356 0.29 15.57 -20.14
C ARG A 356 1.08 14.33 -19.78
N SER A 357 0.97 13.87 -18.54
CA SER A 357 1.60 12.67 -18.02
C SER A 357 0.58 11.84 -17.25
N LEU A 358 0.51 10.55 -17.60
CA LEU A 358 -0.36 9.57 -16.96
C LEU A 358 0.10 9.18 -15.56
N GLU A 359 -0.88 8.77 -14.76
CA GLU A 359 -0.71 7.99 -13.55
C GLU A 359 -1.30 6.61 -13.82
N HIS A 360 -2.50 6.33 -13.31
CA HIS A 360 -3.22 5.08 -13.56
C HIS A 360 -3.98 5.10 -14.89
N VAL A 361 -3.99 3.97 -15.57
CA VAL A 361 -4.94 3.67 -16.66
C VAL A 361 -5.89 2.58 -16.18
N GLN A 362 -7.19 2.77 -16.41
CA GLN A 362 -8.20 1.77 -16.07
C GLN A 362 -9.07 1.42 -17.29
N VAL A 363 -9.50 0.16 -17.35
CA VAL A 363 -10.31 -0.40 -18.43
C VAL A 363 -11.52 -1.10 -17.80
N GLN A 364 -12.65 -0.41 -17.81
CA GLN A 364 -13.95 -0.88 -17.30
C GLN A 364 -14.66 -1.65 -18.41
N LEU A 365 -14.83 -2.96 -18.24
CA LEU A 365 -15.45 -3.87 -19.21
C LEU A 365 -16.71 -4.54 -18.65
N SER A 366 -17.74 -4.61 -19.50
CA SER A 366 -18.86 -5.53 -19.33
C SER A 366 -18.91 -6.48 -20.52
N LEU A 367 -18.73 -7.77 -20.28
CA LEU A 367 -18.74 -8.81 -21.30
C LEU A 367 -19.25 -10.15 -20.75
N SER A 368 -19.98 -10.89 -21.58
CA SER A 368 -20.22 -12.32 -21.39
C SER A 368 -19.16 -13.14 -22.11
N TYR A 369 -18.79 -14.31 -21.58
CA TYR A 369 -17.86 -15.24 -22.23
C TYR A 369 -18.05 -16.67 -21.72
N SER A 370 -17.99 -17.66 -22.61
CA SER A 370 -18.28 -19.07 -22.31
C SER A 370 -17.33 -19.75 -21.32
N ARG A 371 -16.10 -19.23 -21.19
CA ARG A 371 -15.11 -19.69 -20.20
C ARG A 371 -14.11 -18.59 -19.87
N ARG A 372 -14.38 -17.82 -18.82
CA ARG A 372 -13.66 -16.58 -18.47
C ARG A 372 -12.14 -16.74 -18.41
N GLY A 373 -11.63 -17.85 -17.86
CA GLY A 373 -10.20 -18.14 -17.73
C GLY A 373 -9.42 -18.29 -19.03
N ASP A 374 -10.08 -18.45 -20.18
CA ASP A 374 -9.43 -18.55 -21.49
C ASP A 374 -9.26 -17.19 -22.21
N LEU A 375 -9.81 -16.12 -21.64
CA LEU A 375 -9.80 -14.78 -22.24
C LEU A 375 -8.59 -13.98 -21.75
N VAL A 376 -7.61 -13.75 -22.62
CA VAL A 376 -6.55 -12.77 -22.38
C VAL A 376 -7.03 -11.39 -22.79
N VAL A 377 -6.84 -10.39 -21.92
CA VAL A 377 -7.13 -8.98 -22.21
C VAL A 377 -5.84 -8.18 -22.13
N ALA A 378 -5.55 -7.36 -23.14
CA ALA A 378 -4.38 -6.49 -23.18
C ALA A 378 -4.71 -5.12 -23.77
N LEU A 379 -4.03 -4.08 -23.28
CA LEU A 379 -4.17 -2.70 -23.74
C LEU A 379 -2.83 -2.18 -24.27
N SER A 380 -2.85 -1.52 -25.43
CA SER A 380 -1.71 -0.81 -26.01
C SER A 380 -1.94 0.70 -26.01
N SER A 381 -0.93 1.48 -25.62
CA SER A 381 -0.94 2.96 -25.57
C SER A 381 -0.51 3.60 -26.89
N PRO A 382 -0.79 4.91 -27.09
CA PRO A 382 -0.30 5.66 -28.25
C PRO A 382 1.24 5.72 -28.36
N MET A 383 1.96 5.49 -27.26
CA MET A 383 3.44 5.48 -27.23
C MET A 383 4.03 4.08 -27.49
N GLY A 384 3.19 3.07 -27.77
CA GLY A 384 3.60 1.73 -28.19
C GLY A 384 3.71 0.70 -27.06
N THR A 385 3.63 1.12 -25.81
CA THR A 385 3.63 0.23 -24.64
C THR A 385 2.40 -0.66 -24.66
N THR A 386 2.54 -1.92 -24.26
CA THR A 386 1.44 -2.87 -24.14
C THR A 386 1.47 -3.52 -22.77
N SER A 387 0.30 -3.60 -22.13
CA SER A 387 0.11 -4.13 -20.79
C SER A 387 -0.97 -5.22 -20.83
N THR A 388 -0.63 -6.41 -20.36
CA THR A 388 -1.57 -7.54 -20.26
C THR A 388 -2.38 -7.37 -19.00
N LEU A 389 -3.65 -7.01 -19.15
CA LEU A 389 -4.54 -6.70 -18.04
C LEU A 389 -4.95 -7.96 -17.27
N VAL A 390 -5.25 -9.05 -17.98
CA VAL A 390 -5.47 -10.37 -17.37
C VAL A 390 -4.90 -11.48 -18.26
N THR A 391 -4.26 -12.46 -17.64
CA THR A 391 -3.68 -13.65 -18.26
C THR A 391 -4.66 -14.82 -18.30
N VAL A 392 -4.31 -15.90 -19.00
CA VAL A 392 -5.04 -17.17 -18.91
C VAL A 392 -5.02 -17.66 -17.45
N ARG A 393 -6.19 -17.95 -16.90
CA ARG A 393 -6.37 -18.56 -15.57
C ARG A 393 -7.02 -19.94 -15.75
N PRO A 394 -6.25 -21.04 -15.86
CA PRO A 394 -6.77 -22.34 -16.29
C PRO A 394 -7.84 -22.96 -15.38
N TYR A 395 -8.00 -22.47 -14.14
CA TYR A 395 -9.04 -22.94 -13.22
C TYR A 395 -10.33 -22.12 -13.27
N ASP A 396 -10.33 -20.91 -13.87
CA ASP A 396 -11.52 -20.07 -13.99
C ASP A 396 -12.47 -20.59 -15.08
N THR A 397 -13.42 -21.42 -14.66
CA THR A 397 -14.48 -21.97 -15.53
C THR A 397 -15.76 -21.13 -15.52
N SER A 398 -15.74 -19.88 -15.05
CA SER A 398 -16.93 -19.02 -14.99
C SER A 398 -17.49 -18.71 -16.38
N GLN A 399 -18.83 -18.65 -16.46
CA GLN A 399 -19.61 -18.17 -17.62
C GLN A 399 -20.14 -16.75 -17.41
N ASP A 400 -19.93 -16.18 -16.22
CA ASP A 400 -20.44 -14.87 -15.80
C ASP A 400 -19.69 -13.73 -16.51
N GLY A 401 -18.50 -14.03 -17.06
CA GLY A 401 -17.62 -13.08 -17.71
C GLY A 401 -17.16 -11.99 -16.74
N TYR A 402 -17.10 -10.76 -17.22
CA TYR A 402 -16.77 -9.58 -16.41
C TYR A 402 -17.97 -8.63 -16.42
N GLN A 403 -18.46 -8.27 -15.23
CA GLN A 403 -19.65 -7.44 -15.05
C GLN A 403 -19.22 -6.10 -14.45
N ASP A 404 -19.13 -5.07 -15.30
CA ASP A 404 -18.60 -3.73 -14.97
C ASP A 404 -17.19 -3.74 -14.33
N TRP A 405 -16.41 -4.79 -14.59
CA TRP A 405 -15.11 -4.99 -13.95
C TRP A 405 -14.09 -3.99 -14.47
N THR A 406 -13.38 -3.35 -13.53
CA THR A 406 -12.39 -2.32 -13.85
C THR A 406 -10.99 -2.87 -13.65
N PHE A 407 -10.36 -3.31 -14.73
CA PHE A 407 -8.93 -3.64 -14.74
C PHE A 407 -8.10 -2.35 -14.60
N MET A 408 -6.95 -2.43 -13.94
CA MET A 408 -6.01 -1.32 -13.77
C MET A 408 -4.64 -1.66 -14.37
N SER A 409 -3.90 -0.65 -14.80
CA SER A 409 -2.49 -0.76 -15.21
C SER A 409 -1.71 0.50 -14.83
N THR A 410 -0.56 0.29 -14.18
CA THR A 410 0.43 1.32 -13.86
C THR A 410 1.49 1.48 -14.96
N HIS A 411 1.60 0.52 -15.90
CA HIS A 411 2.73 0.41 -16.82
C HIS A 411 2.95 1.65 -17.71
N PHE A 412 1.89 2.42 -17.94
CA PHE A 412 1.88 3.62 -18.77
C PHE A 412 2.32 4.90 -18.01
N TRP A 413 2.87 4.78 -16.79
CA TRP A 413 3.12 5.94 -15.93
C TRP A 413 4.06 6.97 -16.55
N ASP A 414 3.67 8.24 -16.40
CA ASP A 414 4.17 9.46 -17.03
C ASP A 414 4.02 9.58 -18.57
N GLU A 415 3.50 8.56 -19.29
CA GLU A 415 3.28 8.63 -20.74
C GLU A 415 2.27 9.73 -21.12
N ASN A 416 2.40 10.22 -22.35
CA ASN A 416 1.45 11.17 -22.93
C ASN A 416 0.23 10.41 -23.51
N PRO A 417 -0.99 10.60 -22.98
CA PRO A 417 -2.16 9.82 -23.36
C PRO A 417 -2.77 10.13 -24.73
N LYS A 418 -2.19 11.06 -25.50
CA LYS A 418 -2.81 11.61 -26.72
C LYS A 418 -2.55 10.73 -27.93
N GLY A 419 -3.59 10.05 -28.38
CA GLY A 419 -3.63 9.28 -29.62
C GLY A 419 -4.53 8.06 -29.51
N ILE A 420 -4.24 7.07 -30.35
CA ILE A 420 -5.01 5.83 -30.46
C ILE A 420 -4.59 4.83 -29.37
N TRP A 421 -5.51 4.51 -28.48
CA TRP A 421 -5.44 3.37 -27.57
C TRP A 421 -6.05 2.16 -28.25
N THR A 422 -5.49 0.96 -28.04
CA THR A 422 -6.00 -0.28 -28.64
C THR A 422 -6.15 -1.38 -27.60
N LEU A 423 -7.41 -1.79 -27.36
CA LEU A 423 -7.78 -2.93 -26.54
C LEU A 423 -7.78 -4.20 -27.42
N GLN A 424 -7.23 -5.29 -26.88
CA GLN A 424 -7.23 -6.61 -27.50
C GLN A 424 -7.82 -7.63 -26.53
N LEU A 425 -8.81 -8.39 -27.01
CA LEU A 425 -9.39 -9.55 -26.35
C LEU A 425 -9.04 -10.77 -27.20
N GLU A 426 -8.41 -11.79 -26.62
CA GLU A 426 -7.88 -12.94 -27.35
C GLU A 426 -8.21 -14.25 -26.63
N ASN A 427 -8.82 -15.19 -27.38
CA ASN A 427 -9.11 -16.52 -26.89
C ASN A 427 -7.83 -17.38 -26.91
N ARG A 428 -7.49 -17.98 -25.77
CA ARG A 428 -6.33 -18.87 -25.60
C ARG A 428 -6.69 -20.29 -25.16
N GLY A 429 -7.98 -20.62 -25.09
CA GLY A 429 -8.50 -21.95 -24.76
C GLY A 429 -9.11 -22.67 -25.94
N ASP A 430 -10.31 -23.22 -25.74
CA ASP A 430 -11.07 -23.93 -26.78
C ASP A 430 -11.49 -22.97 -27.91
N ALA A 431 -11.42 -23.42 -29.16
CA ALA A 431 -11.81 -22.64 -30.33
C ALA A 431 -13.32 -22.36 -30.39
N GLU A 432 -14.13 -23.20 -29.73
CA GLU A 432 -15.59 -23.01 -29.60
C GLU A 432 -15.96 -21.99 -28.51
N ASN A 433 -14.99 -21.43 -27.77
CA ASN A 433 -15.27 -20.35 -26.83
C ASN A 433 -15.80 -19.10 -27.55
N THR A 434 -16.86 -18.53 -27.00
CA THR A 434 -17.58 -17.38 -27.57
C THR A 434 -18.08 -16.45 -26.48
N GLY A 435 -18.32 -15.19 -26.84
CA GLY A 435 -18.93 -14.22 -25.95
C GLY A 435 -19.22 -12.89 -26.63
N GLN A 436 -19.59 -11.89 -25.84
CA GLN A 436 -19.89 -10.56 -26.37
C GLN A 436 -19.48 -9.46 -25.38
N LEU A 437 -18.66 -8.54 -25.86
CA LEU A 437 -18.29 -7.31 -25.16
C LEU A 437 -19.40 -6.28 -25.38
N THR A 438 -20.07 -5.86 -24.31
CA THR A 438 -21.18 -4.89 -24.36
C THR A 438 -20.75 -3.48 -23.99
N THR A 439 -19.81 -3.34 -23.06
CA THR A 439 -19.25 -2.05 -22.61
C THR A 439 -17.72 -2.12 -22.55
N PHE A 440 -17.06 -1.07 -23.06
CA PHE A 440 -15.66 -0.76 -22.81
C PHE A 440 -15.54 0.75 -22.57
N ILE A 441 -15.14 1.13 -21.36
CA ILE A 441 -14.76 2.50 -21.01
C ILE A 441 -13.28 2.51 -20.63
N LEU A 442 -12.52 3.40 -21.26
CA LEU A 442 -11.12 3.69 -20.92
C LEU A 442 -11.11 4.91 -19.99
N HIS A 443 -10.58 4.77 -18.78
CA HIS A 443 -10.26 5.90 -17.91
C HIS A 443 -8.77 6.18 -17.89
N LEU A 444 -8.42 7.46 -17.93
CA LEU A 444 -7.05 7.93 -17.94
C LEU A 444 -6.92 8.94 -16.79
N HIS A 445 -6.11 8.61 -15.79
CA HIS A 445 -5.80 9.49 -14.67
C HIS A 445 -4.40 10.08 -14.86
N GLY A 446 -4.16 11.29 -14.36
CA GLY A 446 -2.84 11.92 -14.48
C GLY A 446 -2.81 13.39 -14.09
N THR A 447 -1.84 14.11 -14.66
CA THR A 447 -1.54 15.52 -14.35
C THR A 447 -1.20 16.30 -15.63
N ASP A 448 -1.35 17.63 -15.61
CA ASP A 448 -0.96 18.54 -16.70
C ASP A 448 0.56 18.85 -16.73
N GLU A 449 1.30 18.34 -15.73
CA GLU A 449 2.75 18.47 -15.61
C GLU A 449 3.55 17.62 -16.60
N ASP A 450 4.78 18.05 -16.88
CA ASP A 450 5.77 17.24 -17.60
C ASP A 450 6.57 16.39 -16.60
N MET A 451 5.99 15.26 -16.20
CA MET A 451 6.57 14.39 -15.17
C MET A 451 7.84 13.63 -15.62
N PRO A 452 8.08 13.36 -16.93
CA PRO A 452 9.39 12.94 -17.43
C PRO A 452 10.45 14.05 -17.37
N ALA A 453 10.08 15.32 -17.59
CA ALA A 453 11.02 16.44 -17.51
C ALA A 453 11.34 16.90 -16.07
N ARG A 454 10.58 16.45 -15.05
CA ARG A 454 10.97 16.61 -13.64
C ARG A 454 12.28 15.86 -13.39
N ARG A 455 13.38 16.60 -13.24
CA ARG A 455 14.71 16.05 -12.88
C ARG A 455 14.63 15.32 -11.54
N SER A 456 14.83 14.01 -11.56
CA SER A 456 15.15 13.23 -10.36
C SER A 456 16.55 13.58 -9.87
N ALA A 457 16.78 13.59 -8.55
CA ALA A 457 18.10 13.85 -8.00
C ALA A 457 19.06 12.68 -8.29
N ALA A 458 18.53 11.45 -8.33
CA ALA A 458 19.24 10.24 -8.72
C ALA A 458 20.00 10.38 -10.06
N THR A 459 19.37 10.96 -11.08
CA THR A 459 19.94 11.08 -12.44
C THR A 459 21.19 11.97 -12.48
N ALA A 460 21.43 12.81 -11.48
CA ALA A 460 22.66 13.60 -11.34
C ALA A 460 23.79 12.87 -10.57
N THR A 461 23.54 11.65 -10.08
CA THR A 461 24.45 10.89 -9.19
C THR A 461 24.80 9.49 -9.67
N ASP A 462 24.30 9.06 -10.84
CA ASP A 462 24.41 7.67 -11.31
C ASP A 462 25.18 7.48 -12.63
N GLU A 463 26.09 8.41 -12.99
CA GLU A 463 27.22 8.12 -13.90
C GLU A 463 28.29 7.18 -13.27
N CYS A 464 27.89 6.43 -12.25
CA CYS A 464 28.74 5.61 -11.39
C CYS A 464 28.72 4.14 -11.88
N LEU A 465 29.35 3.89 -13.03
CA LEU A 465 29.32 2.59 -13.73
C LEU A 465 29.87 1.40 -12.91
N ARG A 466 30.63 1.66 -11.83
CA ARG A 466 31.03 0.69 -10.81
C ARG A 466 31.11 1.35 -9.43
N ARG A 467 30.79 0.59 -8.38
CA ARG A 467 31.02 0.95 -6.97
C ARG A 467 31.87 -0.13 -6.30
N ASP A 468 32.73 0.27 -5.37
CA ASP A 468 33.56 -0.63 -4.57
C ASP A 468 32.75 -1.30 -3.43
N LYS A 469 33.42 -2.12 -2.62
CA LYS A 469 32.81 -2.81 -1.46
C LYS A 469 32.50 -1.89 -0.27
N GLN A 470 32.73 -0.60 -0.42
CA GLN A 470 32.48 0.46 0.55
C GLN A 470 31.44 1.47 0.03
N GLY A 471 30.95 1.30 -1.20
CA GLY A 471 29.91 2.13 -1.84
C GLY A 471 30.44 3.32 -2.66
N ALA A 472 31.76 3.53 -2.73
CA ALA A 472 32.39 4.61 -3.48
C ALA A 472 32.54 4.26 -4.97
N CYS A 473 32.48 5.25 -5.85
CA CYS A 473 32.54 5.03 -7.30
C CYS A 473 33.95 4.65 -7.79
N GLU A 474 34.08 3.51 -8.46
CA GLU A 474 35.34 3.07 -9.06
C GLU A 474 35.57 3.69 -10.44
N GLY A 475 36.32 4.80 -10.50
CA GLY A 475 37.11 5.14 -11.68
C GLY A 475 36.82 6.46 -12.37
N GLU A 476 37.24 7.58 -11.77
CA GLU A 476 37.55 8.77 -12.58
C GLU A 476 38.82 8.53 -13.41
N ARG A 477 38.72 8.69 -14.74
CA ARG A 477 39.87 8.90 -15.62
C ARG A 477 39.67 10.09 -16.56
N GLY A 478 39.75 11.28 -15.98
CA GLY A 478 40.35 12.44 -16.61
C GLY A 478 39.53 13.14 -17.69
N PHE A 479 38.78 14.17 -17.28
CA PHE A 479 38.61 15.36 -18.11
C PHE A 479 39.49 16.48 -17.54
N VAL A 480 40.64 16.74 -18.17
CA VAL A 480 41.55 17.84 -17.77
C VAL A 480 41.01 19.16 -18.33
N GLY A 481 39.90 19.63 -17.74
CA GLY A 481 39.34 20.95 -17.99
C GLY A 481 40.15 22.03 -17.28
N THR A 482 41.17 22.58 -17.94
CA THR A 482 42.05 23.62 -17.38
C THR A 482 41.38 24.99 -17.27
N VAL A 483 40.58 25.18 -16.21
CA VAL A 483 40.12 26.51 -15.79
C VAL A 483 41.31 27.33 -15.31
N THR A 484 41.77 28.25 -16.14
CA THR A 484 42.95 29.09 -15.88
C THR A 484 42.57 30.28 -15.01
N TRP A 485 42.90 30.21 -13.72
CA TRP A 485 42.81 31.36 -12.81
C TRP A 485 43.94 32.35 -13.09
N LEU A 486 43.59 33.49 -13.69
CA LEU A 486 44.51 34.61 -13.93
C LEU A 486 44.78 35.40 -12.64
N CYS A 487 45.77 34.95 -11.87
CA CYS A 487 46.40 35.74 -10.80
C CYS A 487 47.87 35.98 -11.16
N SER A 488 48.23 37.23 -11.49
CA SER A 488 49.62 37.61 -11.78
C SER A 488 50.41 37.88 -10.48
N PRO A 489 51.70 37.50 -10.39
CA PRO A 489 52.46 37.51 -9.14
C PRO A 489 53.24 38.80 -8.85
N GLY A 490 53.53 39.03 -7.56
CA GLY A 490 54.53 39.98 -7.03
C GLY A 490 55.25 39.36 -5.81
N PRO A 491 56.54 39.67 -5.52
CA PRO A 491 57.43 38.68 -4.91
C PRO A 491 57.71 38.79 -3.39
N HIS A 492 58.17 37.65 -2.84
CA HIS A 492 58.93 37.46 -1.59
C HIS A 492 60.15 38.41 -1.48
N PRO A 493 60.64 38.79 -0.26
CA PRO A 493 61.30 37.91 0.74
C PRO A 493 60.96 38.25 2.23
N SER A 494 61.46 37.61 3.30
CA SER A 494 62.05 36.26 3.56
C SER A 494 62.23 36.04 5.08
N LEU A 495 62.27 34.77 5.50
CA LEU A 495 62.95 34.22 6.70
C LEU A 495 62.47 34.60 8.13
N SER A 496 62.28 33.53 8.90
CA SER A 496 62.15 33.38 10.37
C SER A 496 63.49 33.75 11.11
N PRO A 497 63.59 33.81 12.47
CA PRO A 497 62.97 32.85 13.42
C PRO A 497 62.64 33.30 14.88
N GLN A 498 62.12 32.36 15.69
CA GLN A 498 62.08 32.33 17.19
C GLN A 498 61.16 33.40 17.88
N THR A 499 60.60 33.23 19.11
CA THR A 499 60.32 32.06 19.99
C THR A 499 59.25 32.41 21.06
N VAL A 500 58.39 31.44 21.44
CA VAL A 500 57.82 31.22 22.80
C VAL A 500 56.81 32.25 23.39
N ALA A 501 56.04 31.79 24.40
CA ALA A 501 55.19 32.52 25.37
C ALA A 501 53.74 32.92 24.99
N ALA A 502 52.82 32.01 25.32
CA ALA A 502 51.72 32.12 26.31
C ALA A 502 50.85 33.42 26.47
N PRO A 503 49.56 33.29 26.86
CA PRO A 503 48.57 34.39 26.81
C PRO A 503 48.22 35.08 28.16
N CYS A 504 47.61 36.25 28.05
CA CYS A 504 46.76 36.96 29.04
C CYS A 504 45.73 37.79 28.23
N THR A 505 44.41 37.74 28.48
CA THR A 505 43.62 38.50 29.50
C THR A 505 43.86 40.03 29.44
N SER A 506 42.85 40.91 29.49
CA SER A 506 41.37 40.75 29.57
C SER A 506 40.64 42.06 29.19
N THR A 507 39.31 42.00 29.04
CA THR A 507 38.30 43.08 29.22
C THR A 507 38.67 44.54 28.87
N THR A 508 37.94 45.13 27.91
CA THR A 508 36.92 46.19 28.18
C THR A 508 36.23 46.66 26.88
N ALA A 509 34.99 47.16 27.00
CA ALA A 509 34.33 47.98 25.98
C ALA A 509 34.34 49.45 26.46
N PRO A 510 34.15 50.47 25.59
CA PRO A 510 32.77 50.88 25.28
C PRO A 510 32.54 51.58 23.91
N ALA A 511 31.28 52.00 23.71
CA ALA A 511 30.80 53.13 22.90
C ALA A 511 30.69 53.00 21.36
N CYS A 512 29.47 53.22 20.86
CA CYS A 512 29.17 53.63 19.48
C CYS A 512 29.35 55.15 19.32
N PRO A 513 29.32 55.66 18.07
CA PRO A 513 28.35 56.74 17.82
C PRO A 513 27.56 56.64 16.50
N THR A 514 26.30 57.06 16.58
CA THR A 514 25.48 57.73 15.53
C THR A 514 25.36 57.15 14.11
N ALA A 515 24.12 56.82 13.73
CA ALA A 515 23.66 56.77 12.34
C ALA A 515 22.90 58.06 11.94
N PRO A 516 22.67 58.32 10.63
CA PRO A 516 21.57 59.15 10.17
C PRO A 516 20.36 58.33 9.64
N ARG A 517 19.21 59.00 9.55
CA ARG A 517 17.92 58.51 9.00
C ARG A 517 17.95 58.52 7.44
N ALA A 518 16.94 58.07 6.66
CA ALA A 518 15.49 58.01 6.93
C ALA A 518 14.67 57.14 5.95
N THR A 519 13.37 56.92 6.31
CA THR A 519 12.18 56.69 5.44
C THR A 519 12.13 55.41 4.56
N THR A 520 11.00 54.69 4.41
CA THR A 520 9.59 54.73 4.89
C THR A 520 9.12 53.27 5.20
N ALA A 521 8.34 52.95 6.26
CA ALA A 521 6.86 53.01 6.32
C ALA A 521 6.15 52.42 5.08
N ARG A 522 5.18 51.48 5.11
CA ARG A 522 4.33 50.80 6.13
C ARG A 522 3.94 49.40 5.55
N ALA A 523 3.29 48.44 6.23
CA ALA A 523 3.21 47.99 7.63
C ALA A 523 2.19 46.80 7.70
N ALA A 524 2.27 45.91 8.71
CA ALA A 524 1.29 44.84 8.97
C ALA A 524 1.12 44.60 10.49
N VAL A 525 0.00 43.97 10.90
CA VAL A 525 -0.47 43.84 12.30
C VAL A 525 -0.32 42.38 12.78
N PRO A 526 -0.02 42.10 14.08
CA PRO A 526 0.65 40.86 14.48
C PRO A 526 -0.28 39.71 14.93
N ALA A 527 0.31 38.52 15.08
CA ALA A 527 -0.33 37.35 15.65
C ALA A 527 -0.35 37.35 17.20
N PRO A 528 -1.37 36.73 17.84
CA PRO A 528 -1.29 36.27 19.23
C PRO A 528 -0.46 34.97 19.30
N GLY A 529 0.08 34.55 20.45
CA GLY A 529 0.06 35.19 21.77
C GLY A 529 0.50 34.19 22.83
N ALA A 530 1.80 34.10 23.13
CA ALA A 530 2.35 33.11 24.04
C ALA A 530 2.14 33.49 25.52
N LEU A 531 1.58 32.57 26.32
CA LEU A 531 1.46 32.69 27.77
C LEU A 531 2.49 31.77 28.47
N PRO A 532 3.28 32.27 29.44
CA PRO A 532 4.22 31.45 30.18
C PRO A 532 3.54 30.72 31.35
N TRP A 533 3.81 29.42 31.49
CA TRP A 533 3.48 28.65 32.70
C TRP A 533 4.75 28.00 33.24
N CYS A 534 5.21 28.47 34.40
CA CYS A 534 6.29 27.83 35.16
C CYS A 534 5.70 27.21 36.43
N VAL A 535 5.87 25.91 36.61
CA VAL A 535 5.60 25.18 37.86
C VAL A 535 6.84 24.31 38.14
N PRO A 536 7.42 24.32 39.35
CA PRO A 536 8.72 23.72 39.60
C PRO A 536 8.66 22.19 39.73
N ALA A 537 9.76 21.53 39.37
CA ALA A 537 9.99 20.12 39.65
C ALA A 537 10.28 19.89 41.15
N ALA A 538 9.87 18.72 41.67
CA ALA A 538 10.17 18.27 43.02
C ALA A 538 10.94 16.94 42.99
N THR A 539 12.09 16.88 43.65
CA THR A 539 12.93 15.68 43.81
C THR A 539 12.58 14.91 45.09
N PRO A 540 12.86 13.59 45.17
CA PRO A 540 12.24 12.71 46.17
C PRO A 540 12.96 12.66 47.54
N PRO A 541 12.26 12.27 48.61
CA PRO A 541 12.86 11.88 49.88
C PRO A 541 13.47 10.47 49.82
N ALA A 542 14.45 10.20 50.69
CA ALA A 542 15.22 8.96 50.72
C ALA A 542 14.61 7.86 51.63
N THR A 543 15.23 6.67 51.60
CA THR A 543 14.85 5.47 52.34
C THR A 543 15.18 5.54 53.85
N PRO A 544 14.73 4.53 54.62
CA PRO A 544 15.69 3.78 55.43
C PRO A 544 15.65 2.27 55.14
N ALA A 545 16.79 1.59 55.35
CA ALA A 545 16.95 0.15 55.11
C ALA A 545 17.15 -0.65 56.42
N ARG A 546 16.80 -1.94 56.42
CA ARG A 546 17.24 -2.91 57.44
C ARG A 546 17.25 -4.35 56.88
N ALA A 547 18.23 -5.14 57.30
CA ALA A 547 18.51 -6.54 56.93
C ALA A 547 19.07 -7.28 58.18
N PRO A 548 19.65 -8.52 58.15
CA PRO A 548 19.79 -9.50 57.05
C PRO A 548 19.58 -11.01 57.41
N GLY A 549 19.23 -11.83 56.40
CA GLY A 549 19.57 -13.28 56.28
C GLY A 549 19.09 -14.28 57.34
N PRO A 550 19.49 -15.58 57.28
CA PRO A 550 20.22 -16.32 56.24
C PRO A 550 19.27 -17.34 55.52
N THR A 551 19.59 -18.51 54.91
CA THR A 551 20.78 -19.40 54.88
C THR A 551 20.85 -20.25 53.57
N THR A 552 21.87 -21.09 53.46
CA THR A 552 22.41 -21.93 52.37
C THR A 552 21.70 -23.28 52.03
N ALA A 553 21.83 -23.74 50.77
CA ALA A 553 22.13 -25.14 50.37
C ALA A 553 22.75 -25.21 48.95
N ARG A 554 23.35 -26.34 48.53
CA ARG A 554 24.15 -26.51 47.28
C ARG A 554 24.03 -27.96 46.67
N PRO A 555 24.75 -28.42 45.60
CA PRO A 555 24.07 -28.86 44.35
C PRO A 555 24.53 -30.23 43.74
N VAL A 556 24.17 -30.50 42.45
CA VAL A 556 24.83 -31.45 41.49
C VAL A 556 24.51 -32.96 41.73
N PRO A 557 24.57 -33.93 40.75
CA PRO A 557 25.12 -33.93 39.37
C PRO A 557 24.21 -34.42 38.20
N ARG A 558 24.81 -34.34 36.99
CA ARG A 558 24.43 -34.99 35.70
C ARG A 558 24.18 -36.51 35.75
N ALA A 559 23.43 -37.03 34.76
CA ALA A 559 23.75 -38.30 34.10
C ALA A 559 23.25 -38.36 32.63
N THR A 560 24.02 -38.98 31.73
CA THR A 560 23.65 -39.37 30.36
C THR A 560 24.40 -40.65 29.98
N PRO A 561 23.77 -41.62 29.28
CA PRO A 561 24.53 -42.50 28.39
C PRO A 561 23.89 -42.77 27.00
N SER A 562 24.75 -42.61 26.00
CA SER A 562 24.82 -43.24 24.67
C SER A 562 23.81 -44.30 24.18
N ARG A 563 23.40 -44.12 22.91
CA ARG A 563 23.37 -45.10 21.78
C ARG A 563 23.19 -46.60 22.11
N THR A 564 22.13 -47.19 21.55
CA THR A 564 22.24 -48.37 20.64
C THR A 564 21.06 -48.42 19.68
N SER A 565 21.29 -49.00 18.50
CA SER A 565 20.25 -49.47 17.57
C SER A 565 20.63 -50.88 17.13
N PRO A 566 19.65 -51.75 16.88
CA PRO A 566 19.69 -52.46 15.60
C PRO A 566 18.31 -52.63 14.93
N THR A 567 18.38 -53.10 13.68
CA THR A 567 17.32 -53.59 12.78
C THR A 567 16.32 -54.56 13.47
N ARG A 568 15.11 -54.85 12.94
CA ARG A 568 14.80 -55.22 11.54
C ARG A 568 13.28 -55.34 11.24
N ALA A 569 12.87 -54.79 10.08
CA ALA A 569 11.71 -55.04 9.20
C ALA A 569 10.48 -55.95 9.54
N ARG A 570 9.32 -55.52 8.96
CA ARG A 570 8.07 -56.23 8.53
C ARG A 570 6.78 -56.07 9.36
N SER A 571 5.72 -55.76 8.62
CA SER A 571 4.27 -55.57 8.95
C SER A 571 3.46 -56.88 8.73
N PRO A 572 2.10 -56.94 8.75
CA PRO A 572 1.04 -55.96 9.15
C PRO A 572 -0.14 -56.56 10.01
N GLN A 573 -1.27 -55.82 10.12
CA GLN A 573 -2.60 -56.18 10.70
C GLN A 573 -2.68 -56.17 12.25
N ARG A 574 -3.82 -55.84 12.93
CA ARG A 574 -5.27 -55.92 12.59
C ARG A 574 -6.14 -54.99 13.51
N ALA A 575 -7.41 -54.72 13.15
CA ALA A 575 -8.48 -54.11 13.98
C ALA A 575 -9.49 -55.21 14.47
N PRO A 576 -10.81 -55.02 14.82
CA PRO A 576 -11.79 -53.89 14.77
C PRO A 576 -11.91 -53.18 16.16
N PRO A 577 -13.05 -52.70 16.76
CA PRO A 577 -14.51 -52.61 16.40
C PRO A 577 -14.85 -51.71 15.18
N ALA A 578 -16.09 -51.49 14.67
CA ALA A 578 -17.52 -51.81 14.98
C ALA A 578 -18.28 -50.86 15.95
N ARG A 579 -19.52 -50.38 15.70
CA ARG A 579 -20.57 -50.53 14.63
C ARG A 579 -21.69 -49.47 14.91
N PRO A 580 -22.83 -49.36 14.15
CA PRO A 580 -23.15 -49.57 12.72
C PRO A 580 -23.62 -48.22 12.07
N GLY A 581 -24.18 -48.08 10.86
CA GLY A 581 -24.46 -48.97 9.71
C GLY A 581 -25.47 -48.35 8.72
N CYS A 582 -25.69 -49.02 7.58
CA CYS A 582 -26.60 -48.65 6.47
C CYS A 582 -26.22 -47.41 5.63
N ALA A 583 -26.53 -47.33 4.33
CA ALA A 583 -26.31 -48.23 3.16
C ALA A 583 -26.93 -47.56 1.92
N GLY A 584 -26.25 -47.55 0.77
CA GLY A 584 -26.82 -47.03 -0.49
C GLY A 584 -25.78 -46.73 -1.56
N THR A 585 -25.63 -47.61 -2.55
CA THR A 585 -24.80 -47.40 -3.74
C THR A 585 -25.59 -46.69 -4.84
N TRP A 586 -24.98 -45.73 -5.51
CA TRP A 586 -25.57 -45.01 -6.64
C TRP A 586 -25.21 -45.64 -7.99
N TRP A 587 -26.16 -45.61 -8.94
CA TRP A 587 -25.94 -45.85 -10.37
C TRP A 587 -26.80 -44.86 -11.19
N LEU A 588 -26.14 -44.17 -12.12
CA LEU A 588 -26.62 -43.49 -13.35
C LEU A 588 -27.94 -42.67 -13.37
N SER A 589 -27.79 -41.49 -14.01
CA SER A 589 -28.80 -40.56 -14.55
C SER A 589 -29.72 -41.19 -15.62
N PRO A 590 -30.74 -40.51 -16.22
CA PRO A 590 -31.06 -39.06 -16.14
C PRO A 590 -32.56 -38.68 -16.05
N SER A 591 -32.86 -37.38 -15.86
CA SER A 591 -33.87 -36.55 -16.59
C SER A 591 -34.35 -35.31 -15.80
N TRP A 592 -34.77 -34.27 -16.53
CA TRP A 592 -35.46 -33.04 -16.09
C TRP A 592 -36.96 -33.13 -16.48
N PRO A 593 -37.87 -32.18 -16.16
CA PRO A 593 -37.82 -31.03 -15.22
C PRO A 593 -39.01 -31.00 -14.21
N ALA A 594 -39.09 -29.99 -13.33
CA ALA A 594 -40.22 -29.00 -13.28
C ALA A 594 -40.45 -28.31 -11.90
N ALA A 595 -40.97 -27.07 -11.99
CA ALA A 595 -41.82 -26.33 -11.04
C ALA A 595 -41.30 -25.96 -9.63
N ALA A 596 -41.46 -24.67 -9.29
CA ALA A 596 -41.26 -24.11 -7.96
C ALA A 596 -42.50 -24.26 -7.06
N TRP A 597 -42.29 -24.19 -5.73
CA TRP A 597 -43.36 -24.04 -4.74
C TRP A 597 -42.99 -22.98 -3.70
N PHE A 598 -43.92 -22.07 -3.42
CA PHE A 598 -43.90 -21.20 -2.24
C PHE A 598 -44.27 -21.98 -0.98
N TRP A 599 -43.77 -21.55 0.18
CA TRP A 599 -44.45 -21.80 1.45
C TRP A 599 -44.26 -20.64 2.44
N GLN A 600 -45.28 -20.37 3.27
CA GLN A 600 -45.33 -19.19 4.14
C GLN A 600 -46.20 -19.48 5.38
N GLY A 601 -45.73 -19.08 6.57
CA GLY A 601 -46.45 -19.19 7.85
C GLY A 601 -45.94 -20.30 8.80
N CYS A 602 -46.08 -20.22 10.13
CA CYS A 602 -46.68 -19.15 10.94
C CYS A 602 -46.20 -19.13 12.42
N SER A 603 -46.31 -17.94 13.05
CA SER A 603 -46.61 -17.65 14.48
C SER A 603 -45.74 -18.14 15.66
N THR A 604 -44.88 -17.25 16.21
CA THR A 604 -45.02 -16.47 17.49
C THR A 604 -45.65 -17.07 18.77
N PRO A 605 -45.44 -16.49 20.00
CA PRO A 605 -44.31 -15.72 20.59
C PRO A 605 -43.98 -16.22 22.06
N PRO A 606 -43.27 -15.48 22.97
CA PRO A 606 -43.89 -14.39 23.76
C PRO A 606 -43.00 -13.21 24.28
N THR A 607 -43.60 -12.01 24.28
CA THR A 607 -43.47 -10.87 25.25
C THR A 607 -42.12 -10.36 25.83
N GLY A 608 -41.86 -9.05 25.67
CA GLY A 608 -41.01 -8.25 26.56
C GLY A 608 -40.97 -6.74 26.16
N TRP A 609 -41.55 -5.84 26.96
CA TRP A 609 -41.63 -4.39 26.68
C TRP A 609 -40.74 -3.56 27.61
N VAL A 610 -39.96 -2.61 27.07
CA VAL A 610 -39.85 -1.21 27.53
C VAL A 610 -39.54 -0.34 26.31
N SER A 611 -40.09 0.87 26.24
CA SER A 611 -39.69 1.90 25.25
C SER A 611 -39.41 3.23 25.94
N VAL A 612 -38.38 3.94 25.50
CA VAL A 612 -38.14 5.35 25.85
C VAL A 612 -38.03 6.16 24.57
N LEU A 613 -39.00 7.05 24.35
CA LEU A 613 -39.10 7.91 23.16
C LEU A 613 -38.70 9.34 23.51
N ALA A 614 -37.59 9.81 22.94
CA ALA A 614 -37.25 11.23 22.90
C ALA A 614 -37.92 11.88 21.68
N LYS A 615 -38.72 12.94 21.89
CA LYS A 615 -39.37 13.69 20.80
C LYS A 615 -38.50 14.86 20.34
N VAL A 616 -38.48 15.11 19.03
CA VAL A 616 -38.10 16.40 18.44
C VAL A 616 -39.25 16.88 17.56
N PRO A 617 -39.86 18.07 17.80
CA PRO A 617 -40.96 18.57 16.99
C PRO A 617 -40.46 19.47 15.84
N CYS A 618 -41.09 19.35 14.67
CA CYS A 618 -41.00 20.37 13.62
C CYS A 618 -41.98 21.52 13.90
N ALA A 619 -41.66 22.73 13.41
CA ALA A 619 -42.56 23.88 13.43
C ALA A 619 -42.58 24.57 12.05
N VAL A 620 -43.71 25.22 11.73
CA VAL A 620 -43.97 25.92 10.46
C VAL A 620 -44.65 27.29 10.78
N PRO A 621 -44.87 28.23 9.83
CA PRO A 621 -44.45 29.62 10.03
C PRO A 621 -45.60 30.63 10.16
N GLY A 622 -45.30 31.93 10.30
CA GLY A 622 -46.31 32.98 10.19
C GLY A 622 -45.79 34.42 10.14
N SER A 623 -46.29 35.19 9.16
CA SER A 623 -46.19 36.67 9.00
C SER A 623 -44.79 37.30 8.83
N GLY A 624 -44.60 38.39 8.07
CA GLY A 624 -45.50 39.10 7.15
C GLY A 624 -44.92 40.47 6.75
N GLY A 625 -45.14 40.95 5.52
CA GLY A 625 -44.61 42.24 5.05
C GLY A 625 -45.03 42.57 3.60
N GLN A 626 -45.31 43.84 3.31
CA GLN A 626 -46.02 44.28 2.10
C GLN A 626 -45.13 44.60 0.88
N CYS A 627 -45.76 44.43 -0.28
CA CYS A 627 -45.61 45.10 -1.57
C CYS A 627 -44.56 46.22 -1.76
N ASP A 628 -43.87 46.18 -2.90
CA ASP A 628 -43.90 47.30 -3.86
C ASP A 628 -43.89 46.75 -5.32
N THR A 629 -44.10 47.61 -6.31
CA THR A 629 -44.31 47.27 -7.73
C THR A 629 -43.53 48.20 -8.67
N ARG A 630 -42.89 47.64 -9.72
CA ARG A 630 -42.96 48.12 -11.14
C ARG A 630 -42.01 47.42 -12.12
N ASP A 631 -42.59 47.08 -13.27
CA ASP A 631 -42.10 47.25 -14.64
C ASP A 631 -40.59 47.10 -14.98
N ARG A 632 -40.27 46.06 -15.78
CA ARG A 632 -40.22 46.22 -17.26
C ARG A 632 -40.22 44.86 -17.99
N ALA A 633 -40.67 44.87 -19.25
CA ALA A 633 -40.92 43.67 -20.07
C ALA A 633 -39.75 43.29 -21.00
N GLY A 634 -39.69 42.02 -21.45
CA GLY A 634 -38.54 41.47 -22.18
C GLY A 634 -38.73 40.24 -23.09
N MET A 635 -39.96 39.99 -23.59
CA MET A 635 -40.27 39.06 -24.71
C MET A 635 -40.02 37.52 -24.56
N LEU A 636 -41.04 36.74 -24.93
CA LEU A 636 -40.99 35.29 -25.24
C LEU A 636 -41.41 35.09 -26.71
N PRO A 637 -40.99 33.98 -27.34
CA PRO A 637 -41.95 32.91 -27.66
C PRO A 637 -41.38 31.51 -27.28
N ALA A 638 -42.09 30.56 -26.67
CA ALA A 638 -43.42 29.96 -26.87
C ALA A 638 -43.30 28.51 -27.43
N PHE A 639 -43.87 27.56 -26.67
CA PHE A 639 -43.76 26.09 -26.76
C PHE A 639 -44.20 25.43 -28.08
N PRO A 640 -43.91 24.11 -28.23
CA PRO A 640 -45.01 23.16 -27.99
C PRO A 640 -44.78 22.10 -26.89
N ASN A 641 -45.90 21.65 -26.31
CA ASN A 641 -46.07 20.45 -25.47
C ASN A 641 -45.90 19.15 -26.32
N LYS A 642 -45.78 17.90 -25.86
CA LYS A 642 -45.96 17.12 -24.59
C LYS A 642 -45.36 15.69 -24.86
N PRO A 643 -45.48 14.64 -24.02
CA PRO A 643 -45.68 14.56 -22.56
C PRO A 643 -44.57 13.74 -21.83
N VAL A 644 -44.62 13.67 -20.50
CA VAL A 644 -43.90 12.65 -19.70
C VAL A 644 -44.87 11.51 -19.35
N VAL A 645 -44.42 10.26 -19.44
CA VAL A 645 -45.17 9.07 -19.00
C VAL A 645 -44.67 8.67 -17.60
N ALA A 646 -45.60 8.46 -16.67
CA ALA A 646 -45.33 7.89 -15.35
C ALA A 646 -45.98 6.50 -15.26
N PHE A 647 -45.24 5.52 -14.73
CA PHE A 647 -45.78 4.20 -14.40
C PHE A 647 -46.05 4.11 -12.89
N PRO A 648 -47.23 3.62 -12.46
CA PRO A 648 -47.51 3.35 -11.06
C PRO A 648 -46.96 1.99 -10.62
N PHE A 649 -46.46 1.90 -9.40
CA PHE A 649 -46.30 0.61 -8.71
C PHE A 649 -47.64 0.14 -8.13
N GLN A 650 -47.94 -1.15 -8.29
CA GLN A 650 -48.98 -1.89 -7.58
C GLN A 650 -48.52 -3.34 -7.40
N GLY A 651 -48.86 -3.96 -6.27
CA GLY A 651 -48.52 -5.35 -5.92
C GLY A 651 -47.54 -5.40 -4.76
#